data_AF-A0A9P8HD00-F1
#
_entry.id   AF-A0A9P8HD00-F1
#
_cell.length_a   1.000
_cell.length_b   1.000
_cell.length_c   1.000
_cell.angle_alpha   90.00
_cell.angle_beta   90.00
_cell.angle_gamma   90.00
#
_symmetry.space_group_name_H-M   'P 1'
#
loop_
_entity.id
_entity.type
_entity.pdbx_description
1 polymer ?
#
loop_
_entity_poly.entity_id
_entity_poly.type
_entity_poly.pdbx_seq_one_letter_code
_entity_poly.pdbx_strand_id
1 'polypeptide(L)'
;MRAFGLRALKWPFESKKLEHIMAGLEQHQNTMVVAMQIDQTAEVLTINHKIDLSKLPVAKGAAFNSQANEYVPRCHPRTRLNVLAGIYNWFEDPHGKCIYWLCGMAGTGKSTISRTVAEYLTEKKIPCASFFFKKGEGDRGGAALLFTTIAAQLVQQLPCIVPHVRAAIEADMNISDKTKSGQFEKLILEPLDKCEGQQSTIVSIVIDALDECDLEEDVRLMVLLLARAMEVTSVRLRFFITSRPELPIRLGFKSIGDSYKELALHEIPKPDIKNDIAVYLEDQLKAIVQHYNMSVETRRQLPSQWPGSKDTERLVDMAIPLFIYAATACRFISDRRLGGPKEQLEIFFNSHRNPKSNLDATYLPVLEQLTRDLKGGEKRAVITKFKEIVGTIVLLASPLSITSLANLLAVDTEKIDRQLDMLHSVLNIPLSPDEPIRLFHLSFRDFLIDKENFDINSFWVDEQETHQMVMARCLKLLSTDNLRTDICDLRRPGALRLDIEQETIDTRFPPEMQYACLYWVHHLKESGGTVRDHDQVYDFLIRHLLNWIEALSLIGRISESVGMLDNLLATIDSEDGVEISAIIRDIKRIILINRWSIDEAPLQIYSSAILFAPEQSVIRNMFKDQIPPWISLLPQVQSNWDACLATLEGHNDWARAVSFSPDGRQLASAASGGTIKLWDPATGRCTATLAVA
;
A
#
# COMPACT_ATOMS: atom_id res chain seq x y z
N MET A 1 29.00 39.77 -50.40
CA MET A 1 29.07 39.66 -51.88
C MET A 1 30.50 39.33 -52.26
N ARG A 2 30.71 38.37 -53.19
CA ARG A 2 31.97 37.72 -53.65
C ARG A 2 32.42 36.53 -52.79
N ALA A 3 31.89 35.32 -53.01
CA ALA A 3 32.00 34.41 -54.16
C ALA A 3 33.25 33.53 -54.10
N PHE A 4 32.99 32.22 -54.00
CA PHE A 4 33.91 31.10 -54.13
C PHE A 4 34.86 31.27 -55.31
N GLY A 5 36.16 31.11 -55.05
CA GLY A 5 37.16 30.79 -56.05
C GLY A 5 37.83 29.49 -55.67
N LEU A 6 37.29 28.36 -56.15
CA LEU A 6 37.98 27.07 -56.19
C LEU A 6 39.25 27.25 -57.03
N ARG A 7 40.40 27.51 -56.37
CA ARG A 7 41.70 27.34 -57.00
C ARG A 7 41.92 25.85 -57.18
N ALA A 8 41.87 25.41 -58.44
CA ALA A 8 42.26 24.09 -58.88
C ALA A 8 43.59 23.69 -58.23
N LEU A 9 43.55 22.58 -57.48
CA LEU A 9 44.74 21.95 -56.91
C LEU A 9 45.57 21.42 -58.08
N LYS A 10 46.68 22.10 -58.39
CA LYS A 10 47.67 21.65 -59.36
C LYS A 10 48.37 20.39 -58.80
N TRP A 11 48.13 19.27 -59.46
CA TRP A 11 48.89 18.02 -59.32
C TRP A 11 50.33 18.21 -59.85
N PRO A 12 51.36 17.52 -59.32
CA PRO A 12 51.34 16.43 -58.33
C PRO A 12 51.60 16.90 -56.90
N PHE A 13 50.84 16.36 -55.95
CA PHE A 13 51.20 16.41 -54.53
C PHE A 13 52.33 15.41 -54.28
N GLU A 14 53.37 15.82 -53.55
CA GLU A 14 54.37 14.90 -52.99
C GLU A 14 53.64 13.87 -52.10
N SER A 15 53.87 12.56 -52.28
CA SER A 15 53.06 11.51 -51.64
C SER A 15 52.96 11.65 -50.12
N LYS A 16 54.02 12.20 -49.49
CA LYS A 16 54.04 12.49 -48.05
C LYS A 16 52.96 13.47 -47.59
N LYS A 17 52.58 14.45 -48.41
CA LYS A 17 51.48 15.38 -48.08
C LYS A 17 50.11 14.71 -48.22
N LEU A 18 49.96 13.82 -49.19
CA LEU A 18 48.71 13.08 -49.39
C LEU A 18 48.51 12.06 -48.25
N GLU A 19 49.57 11.34 -47.87
CA GLU A 19 49.58 10.39 -46.74
C GLU A 19 49.23 11.08 -45.42
N HIS A 20 49.76 12.28 -45.17
CA HIS A 20 49.47 13.01 -43.93
C HIS A 20 48.02 13.49 -43.86
N ILE A 21 47.44 13.92 -44.99
CA ILE A 21 46.04 14.33 -45.08
C ILE A 21 45.11 13.11 -44.92
N MET A 22 45.47 11.97 -45.53
CA MET A 22 44.71 10.72 -45.40
C MET A 22 44.73 10.19 -43.96
N ALA A 23 45.90 10.20 -43.30
CA ALA A 23 46.01 9.80 -41.90
C ALA A 23 45.20 10.71 -40.95
N GLY A 24 45.18 12.02 -41.23
CA GLY A 24 44.35 12.97 -40.47
C GLY A 24 42.85 12.73 -40.66
N LEU A 25 42.42 12.42 -41.89
CA LEU A 25 41.02 12.09 -42.19
C LEU A 25 40.59 10.76 -41.57
N GLU A 26 41.42 9.71 -41.60
CA GLU A 26 41.16 8.44 -40.89
C GLU A 26 41.06 8.65 -39.38
N GLN A 27 41.94 9.46 -38.80
CA GLN A 27 41.87 9.77 -37.37
C GLN A 27 40.59 10.51 -37.01
N HIS A 28 40.16 11.47 -37.83
CA HIS A 28 38.91 12.21 -37.61
C HIS A 28 37.67 11.33 -37.85
N GLN A 29 37.71 10.43 -38.82
CA GLN A 29 36.65 9.44 -39.06
C GLN A 29 36.53 8.47 -37.87
N ASN A 30 37.64 7.96 -37.35
CA ASN A 30 37.63 7.11 -36.15
C ASN A 30 37.13 7.86 -34.92
N THR A 31 37.51 9.13 -34.75
CA THR A 31 37.03 9.96 -33.63
C THR A 31 35.52 10.23 -33.75
N MET A 32 35.00 10.47 -34.96
CA MET A 32 33.57 10.65 -35.21
C MET A 32 32.78 9.35 -35.00
N VAL A 33 33.32 8.19 -35.41
CA VAL A 33 32.70 6.88 -35.17
C VAL A 33 32.64 6.56 -33.68
N VAL A 34 33.70 6.84 -32.93
CA VAL A 34 33.72 6.67 -31.46
C VAL A 34 32.74 7.62 -30.78
N ALA A 35 32.67 8.89 -31.20
CA ALA A 35 31.71 9.86 -30.65
C ALA A 35 30.25 9.47 -30.94
N MET A 36 29.95 9.00 -32.16
CA MET A 36 28.61 8.51 -32.52
C MET A 36 28.24 7.21 -31.80
N GLN A 37 29.21 6.33 -31.51
CA GLN A 37 28.98 5.13 -30.71
C GLN A 37 28.74 5.45 -29.23
N ILE A 38 29.36 6.50 -28.68
CA ILE A 38 29.13 6.95 -27.30
C ILE A 38 27.71 7.52 -27.14
N ASP A 39 27.24 8.35 -28.08
CA ASP A 39 25.88 8.89 -28.03
C ASP A 39 24.81 7.80 -28.26
N GLN A 40 25.05 6.86 -29.17
CA GLN A 40 24.12 5.73 -29.38
C GLN A 40 24.13 4.73 -28.21
N THR A 41 25.28 4.48 -27.57
CA THR A 41 25.31 3.63 -26.38
C THR A 41 24.71 4.32 -25.17
N ALA A 42 24.86 5.63 -25.00
CA ALA A 42 24.17 6.38 -23.95
C ALA A 42 22.65 6.39 -24.15
N GLU A 43 22.14 6.56 -25.37
CA GLU A 43 20.70 6.49 -25.65
C GLU A 43 20.15 5.05 -25.57
N VAL A 44 20.86 4.04 -26.08
CA VAL A 44 20.46 2.61 -25.98
C VAL A 44 20.55 2.10 -24.54
N LEU A 45 21.54 2.54 -23.75
CA LEU A 45 21.59 2.29 -22.31
C LEU A 45 20.39 2.94 -21.63
N THR A 46 20.06 4.20 -21.93
CA THR A 46 18.91 4.90 -21.32
C THR A 46 17.56 4.26 -21.69
N ILE A 47 17.41 3.72 -22.90
CA ILE A 47 16.20 3.01 -23.35
C ILE A 47 16.11 1.59 -22.74
N ASN A 48 17.21 0.84 -22.66
CA ASN A 48 17.24 -0.44 -21.93
C ASN A 48 17.15 -0.28 -20.40
N HIS A 49 17.51 0.89 -19.84
CA HIS A 49 17.41 1.17 -18.41
C HIS A 49 15.97 1.34 -17.92
N LYS A 50 15.02 1.72 -18.79
CA LYS A 50 13.61 1.91 -18.41
C LYS A 50 12.77 0.62 -18.38
N ILE A 51 13.18 -0.41 -19.12
CA ILE A 51 12.33 -1.60 -19.35
C ILE A 51 12.45 -2.63 -18.20
N ASP A 52 13.52 -2.61 -17.41
CA ASP A 52 13.79 -3.67 -16.42
C ASP A 52 13.46 -3.31 -14.97
N LEU A 53 13.54 -2.03 -14.60
CA LEU A 53 13.27 -1.57 -13.23
C LEU A 53 11.77 -1.33 -12.96
N SER A 54 10.95 -1.22 -14.00
CA SER A 54 9.48 -1.18 -13.90
C SER A 54 8.86 -2.50 -13.44
N LYS A 55 9.66 -3.57 -13.34
CA LYS A 55 9.24 -4.89 -12.86
C LYS A 55 9.08 -4.97 -11.34
N LEU A 56 9.64 -4.04 -10.57
CA LEU A 56 9.43 -4.02 -9.13
C LEU A 56 8.02 -3.52 -8.82
N PRO A 57 7.14 -4.35 -8.21
CA PRO A 57 5.83 -3.89 -7.79
C PRO A 57 5.99 -2.85 -6.68
N VAL A 58 5.21 -1.77 -6.79
CA VAL A 58 5.21 -0.67 -5.83
C VAL A 58 3.83 -0.52 -5.22
N ALA A 59 3.78 -0.25 -3.92
CA ALA A 59 2.54 0.08 -3.24
C ALA A 59 2.06 1.47 -3.72
N LYS A 60 1.01 1.49 -4.55
CA LYS A 60 0.42 2.74 -5.06
C LYS A 60 0.00 3.64 -3.89
N GLY A 61 0.43 4.90 -3.91
CA GLY A 61 0.09 5.89 -2.87
C GLY A 61 0.94 5.84 -1.59
N ALA A 62 1.88 4.89 -1.47
CA ALA A 62 2.73 4.76 -0.28
C ALA A 62 3.83 5.84 -0.21
N ALA A 63 4.32 6.34 -1.34
CA ALA A 63 5.31 7.42 -1.38
C ALA A 63 4.67 8.77 -0.96
N PHE A 64 5.41 9.59 -0.22
CA PHE A 64 4.91 10.86 0.34
C PHE A 64 4.43 11.85 -0.73
N ASN A 65 5.08 11.83 -1.90
CA ASN A 65 4.82 12.70 -3.06
C ASN A 65 3.93 12.04 -4.13
N SER A 66 3.26 10.93 -3.81
CA SER A 66 2.28 10.35 -4.71
C SER A 66 1.05 11.24 -4.84
N GLN A 67 0.33 11.15 -5.98
CA GLN A 67 -0.90 11.89 -6.23
C GLN A 67 -1.95 11.68 -5.11
N ALA A 68 -2.02 10.46 -4.56
CA ALA A 68 -2.91 10.14 -3.44
C ALA A 68 -2.65 10.98 -2.17
N ASN A 69 -1.47 11.60 -2.07
CA ASN A 69 -1.04 12.42 -0.94
C ASN A 69 -0.94 13.92 -1.27
N GLU A 70 -1.33 14.36 -2.48
CA GLU A 70 -1.16 15.74 -2.96
C GLU A 70 -1.77 16.79 -2.02
N TYR A 71 -3.01 16.56 -1.57
CA TYR A 71 -3.76 17.46 -0.69
C TYR A 71 -3.61 17.15 0.80
N VAL A 72 -2.72 16.22 1.18
CA VAL A 72 -2.53 15.87 2.58
C VAL A 72 -1.62 16.92 3.26
N PRO A 73 -2.04 17.51 4.39
CA PRO A 73 -1.35 18.66 4.97
C PRO A 73 0.02 18.32 5.56
N ARG A 74 0.94 19.28 5.46
CA ARG A 74 2.23 19.32 6.18
C ARG A 74 2.11 20.16 7.45
N CYS A 75 3.18 20.21 8.24
CA CYS A 75 3.25 21.06 9.41
C CYS A 75 3.05 22.51 8.98
N HIS A 76 2.27 23.24 9.78
CA HIS A 76 2.12 24.66 9.55
C HIS A 76 3.49 25.34 9.70
N PRO A 77 3.90 26.27 8.82
CA PRO A 77 5.27 26.81 8.79
C PRO A 77 5.75 27.45 10.10
N ARG A 78 4.81 27.83 10.98
CA ARG A 78 5.05 28.49 12.26
C ARG A 78 4.83 27.59 13.48
N THR A 79 4.64 26.28 13.30
CA THR A 79 4.40 25.34 14.41
C THR A 79 5.44 24.22 14.43
N ARG A 80 5.59 23.56 15.58
CA ARG A 80 6.50 22.42 15.78
C ARG A 80 7.97 22.74 15.46
N LEU A 81 8.36 24.02 15.49
CA LEU A 81 9.68 24.49 15.05
C LEU A 81 10.82 23.80 15.81
N ASN A 82 10.68 23.67 17.13
CA ASN A 82 11.69 23.00 17.97
C ASN A 82 11.83 21.51 17.64
N VAL A 83 10.71 20.83 17.39
CA VAL A 83 10.69 19.41 17.03
C VAL A 83 11.35 19.20 15.66
N LEU A 84 10.95 19.99 14.66
CA LEU A 84 11.50 19.91 13.31
C LEU A 84 12.99 20.24 13.30
N ALA A 85 13.43 21.29 13.99
CA ALA A 85 14.85 21.63 14.11
C ALA A 85 15.66 20.49 14.74
N GLY A 86 15.13 19.84 15.78
CA GLY A 86 15.77 18.68 16.41
C GLY A 86 15.91 17.47 15.47
N ILE A 87 14.94 17.26 14.58
CA ILE A 87 14.97 16.19 13.57
C ILE A 87 15.96 16.53 12.46
N TYR A 88 15.95 17.76 11.95
CA TYR A 88 16.87 18.19 10.89
C TYR A 88 18.33 18.11 11.35
N ASN A 89 18.61 18.58 12.57
CA ASN A 89 19.94 18.47 13.17
C ASN A 89 20.37 17.00 13.33
N TRP A 90 19.44 16.07 13.57
CA TRP A 90 19.76 14.64 13.66
C TRP A 90 20.14 14.02 12.31
N PHE A 91 19.47 14.39 11.22
CA PHE A 91 19.84 13.88 9.89
C PHE A 91 21.28 14.27 9.51
N GLU A 92 21.67 15.51 9.84
CA GLU A 92 22.98 16.07 9.52
C GLU A 92 24.10 15.61 10.47
N ASP A 93 23.77 15.15 11.69
CA ASP A 93 24.74 14.71 12.69
C ASP A 93 25.53 13.47 12.23
N PRO A 94 26.84 13.57 11.94
CA PRO A 94 27.65 12.42 11.49
C PRO A 94 27.75 11.28 12.50
N HIS A 95 27.57 11.57 13.79
CA HIS A 95 27.65 10.61 14.89
C HIS A 95 26.27 10.24 15.45
N GLY A 96 25.20 10.76 14.83
CA GLY A 96 23.83 10.47 15.22
C GLY A 96 23.51 8.98 15.07
N LYS A 97 22.49 8.51 15.80
CA LYS A 97 21.95 7.14 15.68
C LYS A 97 21.32 6.91 14.30
N CYS A 98 21.40 5.68 13.77
CA CYS A 98 20.88 5.34 12.45
C CYS A 98 19.35 5.53 12.36
N ILE A 99 18.64 5.26 13.46
CA ILE A 99 17.17 5.31 13.51
C ILE A 99 16.70 6.45 14.43
N TYR A 100 15.72 7.22 13.97
CA TYR A 100 14.97 8.18 14.76
C TYR A 100 13.51 7.72 14.85
N TRP A 101 13.04 7.47 16.07
CA TRP A 101 11.67 7.05 16.33
C TRP A 101 10.88 8.18 16.97
N LEU A 102 9.93 8.73 16.21
CA LEU A 102 8.95 9.71 16.67
C LEU A 102 7.67 8.99 17.11
N CYS A 103 7.47 8.85 18.42
CA CYS A 103 6.31 8.16 18.98
C CYS A 103 5.26 9.15 19.52
N GLY A 104 3.98 8.78 19.47
CA GLY A 104 2.92 9.67 19.95
C GLY A 104 1.52 9.09 19.84
N MET A 105 0.61 9.59 20.66
CA MET A 105 -0.80 9.18 20.64
C MET A 105 -1.50 9.59 19.33
N ALA A 106 -2.68 9.02 19.09
CA ALA A 106 -3.54 9.39 17.96
C ALA A 106 -3.79 10.92 17.92
N GLY A 107 -3.76 11.52 16.73
CA GLY A 107 -4.08 12.94 16.57
C GLY A 107 -3.03 13.96 17.00
N THR A 108 -1.83 13.52 17.40
CA THR A 108 -0.71 14.39 17.84
C THR A 108 0.06 15.04 16.68
N GLY A 109 -0.14 14.58 15.43
CA GLY A 109 0.48 15.15 14.22
C GLY A 109 1.71 14.40 13.68
N LYS A 110 1.93 13.14 14.09
CA LYS A 110 3.06 12.29 13.63
C LYS A 110 3.22 12.27 12.11
N SER A 111 2.17 11.88 11.38
CA SER A 111 2.20 11.80 9.92
C SER A 111 2.39 13.14 9.23
N THR A 112 1.89 14.22 9.84
CA THR A 112 2.11 15.58 9.37
C THR A 112 3.58 15.98 9.48
N ILE A 113 4.24 15.62 10.59
CA ILE A 113 5.68 15.81 10.77
C ILE A 113 6.47 14.97 9.76
N SER A 114 6.12 13.69 9.59
CA SER A 114 6.78 12.78 8.64
C SER A 114 6.77 13.30 7.20
N ARG A 115 5.62 13.80 6.72
CA ARG A 115 5.53 14.42 5.38
C ARG A 115 6.40 15.68 5.26
N THR A 116 6.39 16.52 6.30
CA THR A 116 7.22 17.73 6.33
C THR A 116 8.71 17.39 6.27
N VAL A 117 9.12 16.34 6.97
CA VAL A 117 10.50 15.82 6.94
C VAL A 117 10.87 15.29 5.56
N ALA A 118 10.01 14.48 4.93
CA ALA A 118 10.25 13.95 3.59
C ALA A 118 10.35 15.06 2.52
N GLU A 119 9.51 16.08 2.63
CA GLU A 119 9.54 17.26 1.77
C GLU A 119 10.83 18.06 1.95
N TYR A 120 11.23 18.34 3.20
CA TYR A 120 12.49 19.01 3.52
C TYR A 120 13.70 18.27 2.93
N LEU A 121 13.77 16.94 3.06
CA LEU A 121 14.85 16.13 2.51
C LEU A 121 14.91 16.24 0.98
N THR A 122 13.75 16.21 0.33
CA THR A 122 13.64 16.33 -1.13
C THR A 122 14.06 17.72 -1.61
N GLU A 123 13.63 18.80 -0.93
CA GLU A 123 14.04 20.17 -1.22
C GLU A 123 15.55 20.38 -1.05
N LYS A 124 16.15 19.72 -0.05
CA LYS A 124 17.60 19.70 0.17
C LYS A 124 18.37 18.80 -0.79
N LYS A 125 17.68 18.10 -1.69
CA LYS A 125 18.24 17.11 -2.63
C LYS A 125 19.02 16.00 -1.92
N ILE A 126 18.60 15.66 -0.70
CA ILE A 126 19.09 14.49 0.02
C ILE A 126 18.30 13.28 -0.51
N PRO A 127 18.96 12.23 -1.03
CA PRO A 127 18.29 11.02 -1.50
C PRO A 127 17.32 10.48 -0.45
N CYS A 128 16.03 10.48 -0.77
CA CYS A 128 14.97 10.15 0.17
C CYS A 128 13.95 9.19 -0.44
N ALA A 129 13.80 8.01 0.16
CA ALA A 129 12.67 7.12 -0.11
C ALA A 129 11.66 7.18 1.03
N SER A 130 10.40 6.91 0.74
CA SER A 130 9.34 7.00 1.73
C SER A 130 8.30 5.89 1.59
N PHE A 131 7.75 5.46 2.72
CA PHE A 131 6.63 4.54 2.78
C PHE A 131 5.67 4.94 3.90
N PHE A 132 4.45 5.27 3.53
CA PHE A 132 3.39 5.69 4.44
C PHE A 132 2.39 4.56 4.61
N PHE A 133 2.55 3.81 5.71
CA PHE A 133 1.61 2.77 6.09
C PHE A 133 0.22 3.34 6.29
N LYS A 134 -0.77 2.54 5.94
CA LYS A 134 -2.16 2.82 6.22
C LYS A 134 -2.93 1.54 6.44
N LYS A 135 -3.44 1.39 7.66
CA LYS A 135 -4.13 0.18 8.10
C LYS A 135 -5.40 0.01 7.28
N GLY A 136 -5.58 -1.17 6.69
CA GLY A 136 -6.72 -1.41 5.79
C GLY A 136 -6.71 -0.56 4.50
N GLU A 137 -5.54 -0.15 3.99
CA GLU A 137 -5.39 0.34 2.61
C GLU A 137 -4.57 -0.64 1.74
N GLY A 138 -4.88 -1.94 1.83
CA GLY A 138 -4.32 -3.02 1.00
C GLY A 138 -2.79 -3.09 1.06
N ASP A 139 -2.14 -2.82 -0.08
CA ASP A 139 -0.68 -2.83 -0.22
C ASP A 139 0.05 -1.81 0.67
N ARG A 140 -0.68 -0.84 1.24
CA ARG A 140 -0.17 0.12 2.22
C ARG A 140 -0.34 -0.34 3.67
N GLY A 141 -1.23 -1.29 3.94
CA GLY A 141 -1.36 -1.93 5.26
C GLY A 141 -0.36 -3.08 5.42
N GLY A 142 -0.12 -3.81 4.32
CA GLY A 142 0.88 -4.88 4.29
C GLY A 142 2.32 -4.37 4.16
N ALA A 143 3.26 -5.10 4.75
CA ALA A 143 4.70 -4.84 4.60
C ALA A 143 5.34 -5.59 3.41
N ALA A 144 4.54 -6.26 2.57
CA ALA A 144 5.04 -7.08 1.46
C ALA A 144 5.74 -6.27 0.35
N LEU A 145 5.25 -5.05 0.08
CA LEU A 145 5.80 -4.16 -0.95
C LEU A 145 6.65 -3.01 -0.37
N LEU A 146 6.98 -3.05 0.93
CA LEU A 146 7.74 -1.98 1.59
C LEU A 146 9.09 -1.76 0.91
N PHE A 147 9.90 -2.81 0.82
CA PHE A 147 11.28 -2.69 0.34
C PHE A 147 11.38 -2.56 -1.18
N THR A 148 10.48 -3.17 -1.94
CA THR A 148 10.38 -2.95 -3.39
C THR A 148 10.03 -1.50 -3.71
N THR A 149 9.09 -0.90 -2.95
CA THR A 149 8.70 0.51 -3.10
C THR A 149 9.82 1.47 -2.71
N ILE A 150 10.59 1.16 -1.66
CA ILE A 150 11.76 1.95 -1.26
C ILE A 150 12.85 1.83 -2.33
N ALA A 151 13.18 0.63 -2.79
CA ALA A 151 14.21 0.40 -3.80
C ALA A 151 13.89 1.12 -5.11
N ALA A 152 12.63 1.04 -5.57
CA ALA A 152 12.18 1.75 -6.77
C ALA A 152 12.36 3.28 -6.66
N GLN A 153 12.14 3.86 -5.47
CA GLN A 153 12.37 5.29 -5.22
C GLN A 153 13.86 5.64 -5.16
N LEU A 154 14.68 4.81 -4.50
CA LEU A 154 16.12 5.06 -4.37
C LEU A 154 16.83 4.98 -5.73
N VAL A 155 16.46 4.02 -6.58
CA VAL A 155 17.07 3.82 -7.91
C VAL A 155 16.90 5.06 -8.80
N GLN A 156 15.83 5.82 -8.62
CA GLN A 156 15.58 7.06 -9.35
C GLN A 156 16.47 8.22 -8.87
N GLN A 157 16.97 8.16 -7.64
CA GLN A 157 17.71 9.25 -6.99
C GLN A 157 19.21 8.97 -6.82
N LEU A 158 19.60 7.69 -6.83
CA LEU A 158 20.95 7.21 -6.57
C LEU A 158 21.46 6.36 -7.75
N PRO A 159 22.21 6.95 -8.70
CA PRO A 159 22.75 6.22 -9.85
C PRO A 159 23.65 5.03 -9.47
N CYS A 160 24.36 5.11 -8.33
CA CYS A 160 25.31 4.08 -7.90
C CYS A 160 24.64 2.74 -7.57
N ILE A 161 23.39 2.73 -7.09
CA ILE A 161 22.71 1.48 -6.73
C ILE A 161 22.05 0.79 -7.93
N VAL A 162 21.82 1.53 -9.03
CA VAL A 162 21.12 1.05 -10.23
C VAL A 162 21.69 -0.27 -10.76
N PRO A 163 23.01 -0.43 -11.03
CA PRO A 163 23.54 -1.68 -11.56
C PRO A 163 23.40 -2.84 -10.56
N HIS A 164 23.43 -2.56 -9.26
CA HIS A 164 23.36 -3.57 -8.22
C HIS A 164 21.92 -4.06 -7.98
N VAL A 165 20.95 -3.15 -7.98
CA VAL A 165 19.53 -3.50 -7.91
C VAL A 165 19.09 -4.26 -9.16
N ARG A 166 19.57 -3.84 -10.36
CA ARG A 166 19.31 -4.59 -11.59
C ARG A 166 19.87 -6.01 -11.51
N ALA A 167 21.12 -6.17 -11.11
CA ALA A 167 21.73 -7.49 -10.95
C ALA A 167 20.94 -8.37 -9.96
N ALA A 168 20.35 -7.79 -8.91
CA ALA A 168 19.50 -8.50 -7.97
C ALA A 168 18.17 -8.96 -8.59
N ILE A 169 17.55 -8.13 -9.44
CA ILE A 169 16.31 -8.48 -10.17
C ILE A 169 16.58 -9.53 -11.25
N GLU A 170 17.68 -9.40 -12.00
CA GLU A 170 18.08 -10.35 -13.04
C GLU A 170 18.44 -11.72 -12.45
N ALA A 171 19.12 -11.73 -11.30
CA ALA A 171 19.44 -12.97 -10.58
C ALA A 171 18.20 -13.64 -9.97
N ASP A 172 17.14 -12.87 -9.69
CA ASP A 172 15.91 -13.38 -9.10
C ASP A 172 14.67 -12.62 -9.59
N MET A 173 14.04 -13.12 -10.65
CA MET A 173 12.85 -12.50 -11.24
C MET A 173 11.66 -12.41 -10.26
N ASN A 174 11.67 -13.20 -9.19
CA ASN A 174 10.66 -13.19 -8.13
C ASN A 174 11.18 -12.44 -6.89
N ILE A 175 12.08 -11.47 -7.01
CA ILE A 175 12.65 -10.78 -5.85
C ILE A 175 11.60 -10.02 -5.03
N SER A 176 10.56 -9.49 -5.67
CA SER A 176 9.41 -8.85 -5.03
C SER A 176 8.60 -9.78 -4.13
N ASP A 177 8.81 -11.06 -4.36
CA ASP A 177 8.07 -12.15 -3.77
C ASP A 177 8.84 -12.81 -2.61
N LYS A 178 10.03 -12.29 -2.28
CA LYS A 178 10.87 -12.82 -1.21
C LYS A 178 10.37 -12.46 0.17
N THR A 179 10.97 -13.10 1.17
CA THR A 179 10.84 -12.65 2.56
C THR A 179 11.31 -11.20 2.68
N LYS A 180 10.74 -10.48 3.65
CA LYS A 180 11.09 -9.08 3.94
C LYS A 180 12.59 -8.92 4.20
N SER A 181 13.20 -9.89 4.88
CA SER A 181 14.65 -9.95 5.10
C SER A 181 15.42 -10.08 3.78
N GLY A 182 14.99 -10.97 2.88
CA GLY A 182 15.63 -11.16 1.57
C GLY A 182 15.50 -9.93 0.68
N GLN A 183 14.32 -9.29 0.67
CA GLN A 183 14.11 -8.03 -0.06
C GLN A 183 15.01 -6.91 0.49
N PHE A 184 15.05 -6.73 1.81
CA PHE A 184 15.87 -5.70 2.44
C PHE A 184 17.37 -5.90 2.15
N GLU A 185 17.85 -7.13 2.26
CA GLU A 185 19.24 -7.48 1.97
C GLU A 185 19.61 -7.15 0.52
N LYS A 186 18.85 -7.72 -0.44
CA LYS A 186 19.20 -7.71 -1.86
C LYS A 186 18.86 -6.40 -2.58
N LEU A 187 17.83 -5.69 -2.13
CA LEU A 187 17.37 -4.45 -2.78
C LEU A 187 17.87 -3.18 -2.09
N ILE A 188 18.25 -3.24 -0.81
CA ILE A 188 18.65 -2.07 -0.02
C ILE A 188 20.09 -2.19 0.49
N LEU A 189 20.41 -3.18 1.35
CA LEU A 189 21.71 -3.25 2.02
C LEU A 189 22.86 -3.51 1.04
N GLU A 190 22.83 -4.62 0.29
CA GLU A 190 23.91 -4.97 -0.65
C GLU A 190 24.12 -3.91 -1.73
N PRO A 191 23.08 -3.32 -2.36
CA PRO A 191 23.28 -2.24 -3.33
C PRO A 191 23.91 -0.99 -2.73
N LEU A 192 23.51 -0.58 -1.52
CA LEU A 192 24.06 0.61 -0.87
C LEU A 192 25.49 0.40 -0.38
N ASP A 193 25.83 -0.79 0.12
CA ASP A 193 27.19 -1.10 0.56
C ASP A 193 28.19 -1.21 -0.60
N LYS A 194 27.71 -1.54 -1.81
CA LYS A 194 28.53 -1.55 -3.04
C LYS A 194 28.74 -0.16 -3.67
N CYS A 195 28.10 0.89 -3.17
CA CYS A 195 28.31 2.28 -3.63
C CYS A 195 29.63 2.88 -3.10
N GLU A 196 30.76 2.34 -3.53
CA GLU A 196 32.08 2.81 -3.10
C GLU A 196 32.30 4.32 -3.37
N GLY A 197 32.99 5.01 -2.46
CA GLY A 197 33.32 6.43 -2.59
C GLY A 197 32.22 7.42 -2.18
N GLN A 198 31.10 6.95 -1.61
CA GLN A 198 29.96 7.77 -1.19
C GLN A 198 29.80 7.89 0.34
N GLN A 199 30.86 7.69 1.12
CA GLN A 199 30.82 7.56 2.60
C GLN A 199 30.26 8.79 3.35
N SER A 200 30.28 9.97 2.72
CA SER A 200 29.67 11.20 3.25
C SER A 200 28.22 11.39 2.83
N THR A 201 27.73 10.63 1.85
CA THR A 201 26.40 10.78 1.27
C THR A 201 25.36 10.23 2.24
N ILE A 202 24.40 11.08 2.60
CA ILE A 202 23.27 10.71 3.45
C ILE A 202 22.18 10.12 2.55
N VAL A 203 21.71 8.92 2.89
CA VAL A 203 20.55 8.29 2.28
C VAL A 203 19.48 8.16 3.34
N SER A 204 18.32 8.77 3.10
CA SER A 204 17.24 8.85 4.08
C SER A 204 16.06 7.99 3.67
N ILE A 205 15.48 7.29 4.63
CA ILE A 205 14.24 6.52 4.46
C ILE A 205 13.23 6.96 5.51
N VAL A 206 12.07 7.42 5.06
CA VAL A 206 10.97 7.88 5.90
C VAL A 206 9.87 6.83 5.94
N ILE A 207 9.62 6.23 7.11
CA ILE A 207 8.56 5.25 7.33
C ILE A 207 7.52 5.86 8.27
N ASP A 208 6.33 6.16 7.74
CA ASP A 208 5.26 6.74 8.53
C ASP A 208 4.29 5.68 9.03
N ALA A 209 3.80 5.86 10.26
CA ALA A 209 2.73 5.08 10.88
C ALA A 209 3.02 3.58 10.92
N LEU A 210 4.18 3.18 11.44
CA LEU A 210 4.56 1.75 11.52
C LEU A 210 3.55 0.89 12.29
N ASP A 211 2.79 1.48 13.23
CA ASP A 211 1.67 0.86 13.95
C ASP A 211 0.47 0.52 13.04
N GLU A 212 0.39 1.10 11.85
CA GLU A 212 -0.66 0.84 10.88
C GLU A 212 -0.34 -0.34 9.95
N CYS A 213 0.74 -1.10 10.22
CA CYS A 213 1.01 -2.35 9.53
C CYS A 213 0.07 -3.47 10.04
N ASP A 214 -0.53 -4.22 9.12
CA ASP A 214 -1.60 -5.18 9.45
C ASP A 214 -1.14 -6.35 10.35
N LEU A 215 0.13 -6.77 10.25
CA LEU A 215 0.68 -7.90 11.00
C LEU A 215 1.69 -7.44 12.07
N GLU A 216 1.38 -7.68 13.34
CA GLU A 216 2.27 -7.32 14.46
C GLU A 216 3.65 -8.00 14.39
N GLU A 217 3.70 -9.24 13.87
CA GLU A 217 4.96 -9.97 13.67
C GLU A 217 5.88 -9.27 12.67
N ASP A 218 5.29 -8.70 11.61
CA ASP A 218 6.01 -7.94 10.59
C ASP A 218 6.59 -6.66 11.19
N VAL A 219 5.86 -6.00 12.09
CA VAL A 219 6.35 -4.79 12.78
C VAL A 219 7.62 -5.07 13.56
N ARG A 220 7.66 -6.17 14.33
CA ARG A 220 8.86 -6.56 15.08
C ARG A 220 10.02 -6.92 14.15
N LEU A 221 9.75 -7.69 13.10
CA LEU A 221 10.75 -8.05 12.10
C LEU A 221 11.32 -6.81 11.41
N MET A 222 10.48 -5.83 11.05
CA MET A 222 10.91 -4.59 10.42
C MET A 222 11.89 -3.82 11.31
N VAL A 223 11.59 -3.60 12.59
CA VAL A 223 12.52 -2.87 13.48
C VAL A 223 13.88 -3.57 13.57
N LEU A 224 13.91 -4.90 13.63
CA LEU A 224 15.13 -5.69 13.61
C LEU A 224 15.91 -5.55 12.30
N LEU A 225 15.23 -5.61 11.16
CA LEU A 225 15.85 -5.44 9.84
C LEU A 225 16.44 -4.04 9.70
N LEU A 226 15.70 -3.00 10.08
CA LEU A 226 16.16 -1.61 9.97
C LEU A 226 17.41 -1.35 10.82
N ALA A 227 17.60 -2.05 11.93
CA ALA A 227 18.83 -1.93 12.74
C ALA A 227 20.07 -2.46 12.01
N ARG A 228 19.92 -3.41 11.07
CA ARG A 228 21.02 -3.91 10.23
C ARG A 228 21.56 -2.88 9.24
N ALA A 229 20.87 -1.75 9.08
CA ALA A 229 21.39 -0.62 8.32
C ALA A 229 22.74 -0.10 8.81
N MET A 230 23.10 -0.35 10.07
CA MET A 230 24.42 -0.04 10.61
C MET A 230 25.56 -0.86 9.96
N GLU A 231 25.23 -1.96 9.26
CA GLU A 231 26.20 -2.78 8.51
C GLU A 231 26.71 -2.05 7.25
N VAL A 232 25.95 -1.09 6.72
CA VAL A 232 26.32 -0.34 5.51
C VAL A 232 27.34 0.73 5.85
N THR A 233 28.53 0.66 5.25
CA THR A 233 29.62 1.61 5.51
C THR A 233 29.88 2.57 4.34
N SER A 234 29.41 2.22 3.15
CA SER A 234 29.64 2.99 1.93
C SER A 234 28.78 4.27 1.82
N VAL A 235 27.70 4.37 2.59
CA VAL A 235 26.84 5.56 2.70
C VAL A 235 26.35 5.74 4.14
N ARG A 236 25.84 6.93 4.50
CA ARG A 236 25.18 7.17 5.79
C ARG A 236 23.68 6.94 5.67
N LEU A 237 23.25 5.72 5.95
CA LEU A 237 21.84 5.35 5.91
C LEU A 237 21.10 5.81 7.18
N ARG A 238 19.97 6.51 7.02
CA ARG A 238 19.15 7.10 8.09
C ARG A 238 17.69 6.67 7.96
N PHE A 239 17.08 6.23 9.06
CA PHE A 239 15.65 5.92 9.11
C PHE A 239 14.90 6.87 10.04
N PHE A 240 13.91 7.58 9.50
CA PHE A 240 12.96 8.34 10.29
C PHE A 240 11.63 7.58 10.34
N ILE A 241 11.25 7.13 11.54
CA ILE A 241 10.12 6.25 11.76
C ILE A 241 9.12 6.95 12.66
N THR A 242 7.83 6.94 12.30
CA THR A 242 6.76 7.38 13.21
C THR A 242 5.87 6.21 13.60
N SER A 243 5.39 6.21 14.85
CA SER A 243 4.35 5.26 15.25
C SER A 243 3.61 5.62 16.54
N ARG A 244 2.53 4.89 16.86
CA ARG A 244 2.02 4.79 18.25
C ARG A 244 2.96 3.92 19.10
N PRO A 245 3.06 4.16 20.43
CA PRO A 245 3.91 3.38 21.33
C PRO A 245 3.24 2.05 21.74
N GLU A 246 2.75 1.28 20.78
CA GLU A 246 2.10 -0.02 21.01
C GLU A 246 3.12 -1.08 21.44
N LEU A 247 2.63 -2.13 22.12
CA LEU A 247 3.50 -3.13 22.74
C LEU A 247 4.47 -3.80 21.74
N PRO A 248 4.06 -4.26 20.54
CA PRO A 248 4.98 -4.87 19.57
C PRO A 248 6.12 -3.93 19.14
N ILE A 249 5.80 -2.64 18.94
CA ILE A 249 6.78 -1.62 18.54
C ILE A 249 7.76 -1.33 19.66
N ARG A 250 7.26 -1.12 20.89
CA ARG A 250 8.11 -0.87 22.06
C ARG A 250 9.06 -2.03 22.32
N LEU A 251 8.59 -3.27 22.17
CA LEU A 251 9.44 -4.45 22.31
C LEU A 251 10.48 -4.54 21.19
N GLY A 252 10.12 -4.20 19.94
CA GLY A 252 11.03 -4.15 18.80
C GLY A 252 12.14 -3.12 18.97
N PHE A 253 11.82 -1.89 19.39
CA PHE A 253 12.85 -0.88 19.65
C PHE A 253 13.71 -1.22 20.87
N LYS A 254 13.11 -1.79 21.92
CA LYS A 254 13.87 -2.25 23.09
C LYS A 254 14.85 -3.38 22.76
N SER A 255 14.56 -4.25 21.78
CA SER A 255 15.45 -5.34 21.40
C SER A 255 16.71 -4.88 20.65
N ILE A 256 16.67 -3.72 20.00
CA ILE A 256 17.83 -3.15 19.28
C ILE A 256 18.69 -2.22 20.15
N GLY A 257 18.37 -2.09 21.45
CA GLY A 257 19.15 -1.35 22.43
C GLY A 257 19.34 0.13 22.06
N ASP A 258 20.55 0.65 22.22
CA ASP A 258 20.87 2.07 21.99
C ASP A 258 21.03 2.46 20.50
N SER A 259 20.49 1.67 19.57
CA SER A 259 20.67 1.89 18.12
C SER A 259 19.76 2.98 17.54
N TYR A 260 18.86 3.55 18.36
CA TYR A 260 17.88 4.54 17.94
C TYR A 260 17.83 5.76 18.88
N LYS A 261 17.27 6.86 18.38
CA LYS A 261 16.90 8.06 19.15
C LYS A 261 15.38 8.13 19.25
N GLU A 262 14.85 8.33 20.45
CA GLU A 262 13.41 8.45 20.70
C GLU A 262 12.99 9.91 20.89
N LEU A 263 11.82 10.29 20.37
CA LEU A 263 11.11 11.49 20.76
C LEU A 263 9.62 11.20 20.93
N ALA A 264 9.12 11.37 22.15
CA ALA A 264 7.70 11.21 22.48
C ALA A 264 6.93 12.53 22.36
N LEU A 265 6.03 12.64 21.38
CA LEU A 265 5.21 13.85 21.17
C LEU A 265 4.28 14.18 22.34
N HIS A 266 3.91 13.18 23.13
CA HIS A 266 3.04 13.33 24.30
C HIS A 266 3.79 13.83 25.55
N GLU A 267 5.11 13.86 25.51
CA GLU A 267 5.97 14.42 26.57
C GLU A 267 6.35 15.89 26.31
N ILE A 268 5.97 16.43 25.14
CA ILE A 268 6.20 17.85 24.82
C ILE A 268 5.44 18.71 25.84
N PRO A 269 6.07 19.77 26.39
CA PRO A 269 5.43 20.64 27.36
C PRO A 269 4.09 21.19 26.85
N LYS A 270 3.05 21.12 27.70
CA LYS A 270 1.72 21.68 27.38
C LYS A 270 1.76 23.14 26.89
N PRO A 271 2.59 24.05 27.43
CA PRO A 271 2.69 25.42 26.93
C PRO A 271 3.12 25.50 25.45
N ASP A 272 4.05 24.65 25.03
CA ASP A 272 4.54 24.61 23.65
C ASP A 272 3.44 24.11 22.71
N ILE A 273 2.72 23.06 23.13
CA ILE A 273 1.56 22.53 22.40
C ILE A 273 0.46 23.60 22.28
N LYS A 274 0.15 24.32 23.37
CA LYS A 274 -0.83 25.41 23.39
C LYS A 274 -0.45 26.49 22.38
N ASN A 275 0.81 26.91 22.37
CA ASN A 275 1.31 27.92 21.44
C ASN A 275 1.21 27.45 19.98
N ASP A 276 1.65 26.24 19.67
CA ASP A 276 1.58 25.70 18.30
C ASP A 276 0.11 25.57 17.82
N ILE A 277 -0.80 25.10 18.68
CA ILE A 277 -2.23 24.99 18.34
C ILE A 277 -2.85 26.38 18.13
N ALA A 278 -2.52 27.37 18.98
CA ALA A 278 -3.01 28.74 18.84
C ALA A 278 -2.58 29.36 17.51
N VAL A 279 -1.29 29.24 17.16
CA VAL A 279 -0.76 29.74 15.88
C VAL A 279 -1.47 29.08 14.69
N TYR A 280 -1.68 27.76 14.75
CA TYR A 280 -2.40 27.03 13.72
C TYR A 280 -3.85 27.52 13.58
N LEU A 281 -4.60 27.61 14.69
CA LEU A 281 -6.00 28.02 14.69
C LEU A 281 -6.16 29.46 14.20
N GLU A 282 -5.29 30.37 14.62
CA GLU A 282 -5.33 31.77 14.17
C GLU A 282 -5.21 31.88 12.64
N ASP A 283 -4.28 31.16 12.02
CA ASP A 283 -4.08 31.22 10.58
C ASP A 283 -5.20 30.52 9.82
N GLN A 284 -5.70 29.38 10.32
CA GLN A 284 -6.84 28.69 9.71
C GLN A 284 -8.13 29.52 9.81
N LEU A 285 -8.43 30.13 10.96
CA LEU A 285 -9.61 30.96 11.13
C LEU A 285 -9.55 32.22 10.26
N LYS A 286 -8.37 32.84 10.11
CA LYS A 286 -8.16 33.94 9.15
C LYS A 286 -8.44 33.49 7.72
N ALA A 287 -7.93 32.33 7.31
CA ALA A 287 -8.19 31.78 5.97
C ALA A 287 -9.69 31.50 5.76
N ILE A 288 -10.38 30.97 6.76
CA ILE A 288 -11.85 30.75 6.73
C ILE A 288 -12.58 32.08 6.52
N VAL A 289 -12.24 33.12 7.28
CA VAL A 289 -12.84 34.46 7.14
C VAL A 289 -12.58 35.03 5.74
N GLN A 290 -11.35 34.93 5.23
CA GLN A 290 -10.99 35.41 3.89
C GLN A 290 -11.79 34.69 2.80
N HIS A 291 -11.76 33.36 2.78
CA HIS A 291 -12.50 32.56 1.79
C HIS A 291 -14.02 32.77 1.89
N TYR A 292 -14.56 32.91 3.11
CA TYR A 292 -15.96 33.25 3.31
C TYR A 292 -16.31 34.61 2.74
N ASN A 293 -15.56 35.65 3.11
CA ASN A 293 -15.84 37.02 2.68
C ASN A 293 -15.69 37.24 1.17
N MET A 294 -14.80 36.50 0.50
CA MET A 294 -14.63 36.54 -0.96
C MET A 294 -15.83 35.98 -1.73
N SER A 295 -16.70 35.23 -1.07
CA SER A 295 -17.75 34.43 -1.72
C SER A 295 -19.17 34.85 -1.33
N VAL A 296 -19.30 35.88 -0.48
CA VAL A 296 -20.58 36.41 -0.01
C VAL A 296 -20.63 37.92 -0.20
N GLU A 297 -21.84 38.45 -0.34
CA GLU A 297 -22.10 39.90 -0.38
C GLU A 297 -21.64 40.59 0.91
N THR A 298 -21.28 41.88 0.81
CA THR A 298 -20.73 42.70 1.90
C THR A 298 -21.52 42.62 3.21
N ARG A 299 -22.86 42.56 3.14
CA ARG A 299 -23.74 42.46 4.32
C ARG A 299 -23.58 41.16 5.13
N ARG A 300 -23.08 40.09 4.51
CA ARG A 300 -22.85 38.78 5.13
C ARG A 300 -21.40 38.54 5.52
N GLN A 301 -20.49 39.46 5.19
CA GLN A 301 -19.08 39.31 5.51
C GLN A 301 -18.84 39.30 7.02
N LEU A 302 -17.91 38.46 7.44
CA LEU A 302 -17.44 38.38 8.81
C LEU A 302 -16.38 39.46 9.07
N PRO A 303 -16.35 40.05 10.28
CA PRO A 303 -15.26 40.93 10.68
C PRO A 303 -13.90 40.22 10.59
N SER A 304 -12.84 40.96 10.26
CA SER A 304 -11.47 40.41 10.20
C SER A 304 -10.98 39.83 11.53
N GLN A 305 -11.51 40.32 12.66
CA GLN A 305 -11.22 39.80 14.00
C GLN A 305 -12.13 38.65 14.45
N TRP A 306 -13.05 38.15 13.62
CA TRP A 306 -13.88 36.99 13.97
C TRP A 306 -13.01 35.71 14.09
N PRO A 307 -13.28 34.79 15.05
CA PRO A 307 -14.36 34.79 16.04
C PRO A 307 -14.07 35.61 17.31
N GLY A 308 -12.90 36.24 17.39
CA GLY A 308 -12.44 37.00 18.55
C GLY A 308 -11.50 36.19 19.44
N SER A 309 -10.72 36.87 20.28
CA SER A 309 -9.70 36.24 21.13
C SER A 309 -10.28 35.22 22.10
N LYS A 310 -11.45 35.53 22.70
CA LYS A 310 -12.11 34.64 23.68
C LYS A 310 -12.53 33.30 23.07
N ASP A 311 -13.18 33.31 21.90
CA ASP A 311 -13.64 32.08 21.26
C ASP A 311 -12.46 31.32 20.62
N THR A 312 -11.43 32.03 20.16
CA THR A 312 -10.17 31.42 19.70
C THR A 312 -9.47 30.70 20.85
N GLU A 313 -9.34 31.34 22.01
CA GLU A 313 -8.74 30.72 23.20
C GLU A 313 -9.55 29.52 23.69
N ARG A 314 -10.89 29.61 23.63
CA ARG A 314 -11.76 28.47 23.92
C ARG A 314 -11.49 27.29 22.98
N LEU A 315 -11.35 27.52 21.67
CA LEU A 315 -10.99 26.47 20.71
C LEU A 315 -9.61 25.88 20.98
N VAL A 316 -8.63 26.71 21.35
CA VAL A 316 -7.28 26.27 21.73
C VAL A 316 -7.34 25.35 22.95
N ASP A 317 -8.02 25.76 24.00
CA ASP A 317 -8.10 24.99 25.24
C ASP A 317 -8.81 23.65 25.02
N MET A 318 -9.85 23.61 24.17
CA MET A 318 -10.54 22.38 23.79
C MET A 318 -9.69 21.46 22.91
N ALA A 319 -8.82 22.04 22.08
CA ALA A 319 -7.95 21.28 21.19
C ALA A 319 -6.76 20.64 21.90
N ILE A 320 -6.34 21.12 23.08
CA ILE A 320 -5.17 20.56 23.77
C ILE A 320 -5.45 19.13 24.27
N PRO A 321 -4.57 18.14 24.00
CA PRO A 321 -3.28 18.23 23.30
C PRO A 321 -3.31 17.79 21.81
N LEU A 322 -4.49 17.66 21.21
CA LEU A 322 -4.74 17.02 19.92
C LEU A 322 -4.86 18.02 18.76
N PHE A 323 -3.89 18.03 17.84
CA PHE A 323 -3.98 18.78 16.59
C PHE A 323 -5.14 18.34 15.70
N ILE A 324 -5.50 17.06 15.74
CA ILE A 324 -6.65 16.57 14.96
C ILE A 324 -7.95 17.27 15.35
N TYR A 325 -8.11 17.64 16.63
CA TYR A 325 -9.28 18.39 17.08
C TYR A 325 -9.33 19.75 16.39
N ALA A 326 -8.25 20.52 16.45
CA ALA A 326 -8.17 21.85 15.83
C ALA A 326 -8.43 21.79 14.32
N ALA A 327 -7.86 20.79 13.63
CA ALA A 327 -8.08 20.60 12.21
C ALA A 327 -9.54 20.23 11.88
N THR A 328 -10.14 19.31 12.62
CA THR A 328 -11.56 18.91 12.43
C THR A 328 -12.49 20.07 12.73
N ALA A 329 -12.25 20.84 13.80
CA ALA A 329 -13.02 22.03 14.13
C ALA A 329 -12.97 23.07 13.00
N CYS A 330 -11.77 23.38 12.47
CA CYS A 330 -11.64 24.29 11.33
C CYS A 330 -12.38 23.80 10.09
N ARG A 331 -12.28 22.51 9.74
CA ARG A 331 -13.03 21.94 8.60
C ARG A 331 -14.53 22.07 8.81
N PHE A 332 -15.03 21.72 10.00
CA PHE A 332 -16.43 21.84 10.36
C PHE A 332 -16.94 23.30 10.26
N ILE A 333 -16.18 24.25 10.82
CA ILE A 333 -16.50 25.68 10.79
C ILE A 333 -16.48 26.21 9.35
N SER A 334 -15.60 25.70 8.49
CA SER A 334 -15.50 26.11 7.09
C SER A 334 -16.59 25.55 6.19
N ASP A 335 -17.31 24.51 6.63
CA ASP A 335 -18.32 23.81 5.83
C ASP A 335 -19.60 24.64 5.67
N ARG A 336 -19.98 24.88 4.42
CA ARG A 336 -21.07 25.78 4.03
C ARG A 336 -22.41 25.11 3.80
N ARG A 337 -22.46 23.78 3.85
CA ARG A 337 -23.66 23.03 3.46
C ARG A 337 -24.83 23.32 4.40
N LEU A 338 -24.55 23.67 5.65
CA LEU A 338 -25.56 23.82 6.72
C LEU A 338 -25.59 25.21 7.37
N GLY A 339 -24.69 26.11 6.99
CA GLY A 339 -24.61 27.45 7.56
C GLY A 339 -23.32 28.18 7.21
N GLY A 340 -23.21 29.45 7.60
CA GLY A 340 -21.94 30.17 7.54
C GLY A 340 -21.03 29.80 8.72
N PRO A 341 -19.77 30.29 8.72
CA PRO A 341 -18.82 29.96 9.79
C PRO A 341 -19.30 30.35 11.19
N LYS A 342 -20.12 31.41 11.30
CA LYS A 342 -20.69 31.85 12.57
C LYS A 342 -21.67 30.82 13.14
N GLU A 343 -22.63 30.38 12.32
CA GLU A 343 -23.61 29.38 12.73
C GLU A 343 -22.93 28.04 13.06
N GLN A 344 -21.96 27.62 12.24
CA GLN A 344 -21.21 26.39 12.48
C GLN A 344 -20.41 26.44 13.79
N LEU A 345 -19.75 27.57 14.10
CA LEU A 345 -19.04 27.73 15.37
C LEU A 345 -19.98 27.61 16.58
N GLU A 346 -21.17 28.22 16.50
CA GLU A 346 -22.18 28.12 17.55
C GLU A 346 -22.68 26.67 17.73
N ILE A 347 -22.91 25.95 16.63
CA ILE A 347 -23.29 24.53 16.65
C ILE A 347 -22.19 23.71 17.32
N PHE A 348 -20.95 23.91 16.88
CA PHE A 348 -19.81 23.19 17.42
C PHE A 348 -19.70 23.38 18.93
N PHE A 349 -19.80 24.62 19.44
CA PHE A 349 -19.77 24.88 20.89
C PHE A 349 -20.97 24.33 21.66
N ASN A 350 -22.14 24.20 21.04
CA ASN A 350 -23.35 23.71 21.71
C ASN A 350 -23.38 22.18 21.84
N SER A 351 -22.82 21.45 20.89
CA SER A 351 -22.67 19.98 20.96
C SER A 351 -21.68 19.52 22.05
N HIS A 352 -20.86 20.44 22.59
CA HIS A 352 -19.80 20.14 23.57
C HIS A 352 -20.23 20.14 25.03
N ARG A 353 -21.51 19.90 25.36
CA ARG A 353 -21.97 20.12 26.74
C ARG A 353 -21.42 19.14 27.78
N ASN A 354 -20.87 17.97 27.43
CA ASN A 354 -20.12 17.05 28.32
C ASN A 354 -19.39 15.91 27.53
N PRO A 355 -18.24 16.15 26.88
CA PRO A 355 -17.47 15.07 26.26
C PRO A 355 -16.83 14.17 27.33
N LYS A 356 -16.90 12.83 27.17
CA LYS A 356 -16.23 11.89 28.09
C LYS A 356 -14.77 11.66 27.71
N SER A 357 -14.43 11.84 26.44
CA SER A 357 -13.06 11.76 25.92
C SER A 357 -12.72 12.93 24.97
N ASN A 358 -11.44 13.14 24.68
CA ASN A 358 -11.01 14.12 23.68
C ASN A 358 -11.44 13.74 22.24
N LEU A 359 -11.64 12.44 21.96
CA LEU A 359 -12.14 11.97 20.67
C LEU A 359 -13.65 12.21 20.55
N ASP A 360 -14.40 12.04 21.64
CA ASP A 360 -15.83 12.40 21.69
C ASP A 360 -16.01 13.87 21.33
N ALA A 361 -15.21 14.73 21.95
CA ALA A 361 -15.21 16.17 21.68
C ALA A 361 -14.89 16.45 20.20
N THR A 362 -14.03 15.63 19.57
CA THR A 362 -13.66 15.82 18.17
C THR A 362 -14.79 15.42 17.20
N TYR A 363 -15.44 14.28 17.43
CA TYR A 363 -16.29 13.64 16.42
C TYR A 363 -17.79 13.71 16.69
N LEU A 364 -18.24 13.69 17.95
CA LEU A 364 -19.69 13.77 18.25
C LEU A 364 -20.36 15.02 17.67
N PRO A 365 -19.77 16.23 17.68
CA PRO A 365 -20.41 17.40 17.08
C PRO A 365 -20.73 17.21 15.60
N VAL A 366 -19.85 16.52 14.87
CA VAL A 366 -20.05 16.21 13.45
C VAL A 366 -21.18 15.19 13.27
N LEU A 367 -21.16 14.12 14.06
CA LEU A 367 -22.11 13.01 13.94
C LEU A 367 -23.52 13.38 14.42
N GLU A 368 -23.63 14.09 15.55
CA GLU A 368 -24.91 14.53 16.10
C GLU A 368 -25.67 15.43 15.13
N GLN A 369 -24.97 16.18 14.29
CA GLN A 369 -25.56 17.02 13.24
C GLN A 369 -26.40 16.20 12.25
N LEU A 370 -26.01 14.96 11.95
CA LEU A 370 -26.76 14.06 11.06
C LEU A 370 -28.17 13.75 11.57
N THR A 371 -28.37 13.84 12.89
CA THR A 371 -29.63 13.50 13.53
C THR A 371 -30.30 14.70 14.18
N ARG A 372 -29.78 15.90 13.91
CA ARG A 372 -30.30 17.14 14.47
C ARG A 372 -31.74 17.33 14.01
N ASP A 373 -32.60 17.68 14.96
CA ASP A 373 -34.04 17.91 14.75
C ASP A 373 -34.86 16.68 14.29
N LEU A 374 -34.24 15.51 14.10
CA LEU A 374 -34.91 14.26 13.79
C LEU A 374 -35.46 13.57 15.05
N LYS A 375 -36.63 12.93 14.93
CA LYS A 375 -37.29 12.25 16.06
C LYS A 375 -37.57 10.78 15.75
N GLY A 376 -37.51 9.95 16.80
CA GLY A 376 -38.02 8.58 16.79
C GLY A 376 -37.49 7.70 15.65
N GLY A 377 -38.38 7.33 14.71
CA GLY A 377 -38.09 6.43 13.59
C GLY A 377 -37.12 7.02 12.56
N GLU A 378 -37.22 8.31 12.25
CA GLU A 378 -36.36 8.98 11.27
C GLU A 378 -34.89 9.00 11.72
N LYS A 379 -34.67 9.31 13.01
CA LYS A 379 -33.34 9.25 13.62
C LYS A 379 -32.74 7.85 13.53
N ARG A 380 -33.53 6.81 13.81
CA ARG A 380 -33.07 5.41 13.70
C ARG A 380 -32.70 5.06 12.26
N ALA A 381 -33.51 5.46 11.28
CA ALA A 381 -33.22 5.20 9.87
C ALA A 381 -31.89 5.82 9.40
N VAL A 382 -31.62 7.07 9.78
CA VAL A 382 -30.35 7.75 9.46
C VAL A 382 -29.16 7.05 10.12
N ILE A 383 -29.30 6.65 11.38
CA ILE A 383 -28.24 5.93 12.11
C ILE A 383 -27.99 4.56 11.49
N THR A 384 -29.02 3.78 11.17
CA THR A 384 -28.86 2.47 10.52
C THR A 384 -28.13 2.61 9.19
N LYS A 385 -28.53 3.60 8.36
CA LYS A 385 -27.86 3.87 7.09
C LYS A 385 -26.42 4.37 7.27
N PHE A 386 -26.16 5.17 8.30
CA PHE A 386 -24.80 5.56 8.67
C PHE A 386 -23.94 4.35 8.99
N LYS A 387 -24.43 3.42 9.84
CA LYS A 387 -23.69 2.22 10.20
C LYS A 387 -23.43 1.31 9.00
N GLU A 388 -24.40 1.18 8.09
CA GLU A 388 -24.21 0.40 6.85
C GLU A 388 -23.14 1.03 5.94
N ILE A 389 -23.20 2.34 5.68
CA ILE A 389 -22.30 3.00 4.71
C ILE A 389 -20.97 3.37 5.36
N VAL A 390 -20.99 4.19 6.42
CA VAL A 390 -19.78 4.70 7.07
C VAL A 390 -19.10 3.60 7.88
N GLY A 391 -19.87 2.70 8.50
CA GLY A 391 -19.31 1.51 9.13
C GLY A 391 -18.57 0.62 8.13
N THR A 392 -19.11 0.44 6.91
CA THR A 392 -18.35 -0.21 5.83
C THR A 392 -17.08 0.57 5.51
N ILE A 393 -17.17 1.87 5.22
CA ILE A 393 -16.00 2.70 4.84
C ILE A 393 -14.86 2.59 5.85
N VAL A 394 -15.15 2.58 7.16
CA VAL A 394 -14.10 2.54 8.20
C VAL A 394 -13.52 1.13 8.41
N LEU A 395 -14.16 0.09 7.87
CA LEU A 395 -13.74 -1.32 7.99
C LEU A 395 -13.30 -1.95 6.66
N LEU A 396 -13.33 -1.20 5.55
CA LEU A 396 -12.77 -1.67 4.29
C LEU A 396 -11.26 -1.96 4.46
N ALA A 397 -10.80 -3.07 3.89
CA ALA A 397 -9.39 -3.45 3.83
C ALA A 397 -8.60 -2.70 2.74
N SER A 398 -9.32 -2.00 1.86
CA SER A 398 -8.82 -1.03 0.88
C SER A 398 -9.92 -0.02 0.53
N PRO A 399 -9.62 1.29 0.48
CA PRO A 399 -10.59 2.32 0.15
C PRO A 399 -11.28 2.08 -1.19
N LEU A 400 -12.60 2.26 -1.21
CA LEU A 400 -13.42 2.21 -2.42
C LEU A 400 -13.93 3.59 -2.79
N SER A 401 -14.18 3.79 -4.08
CA SER A 401 -14.87 4.96 -4.61
C SER A 401 -16.35 4.94 -4.26
N ILE A 402 -17.04 6.06 -4.48
CA ILE A 402 -18.49 6.14 -4.25
C ILE A 402 -19.20 5.15 -5.18
N THR A 403 -18.78 5.10 -6.45
CA THR A 403 -19.30 4.15 -7.45
C THR A 403 -19.08 2.69 -7.02
N SER A 404 -17.86 2.33 -6.62
CA SER A 404 -17.55 0.94 -6.22
C SER A 404 -18.22 0.55 -4.90
N LEU A 405 -18.33 1.47 -3.94
CA LEU A 405 -19.04 1.23 -2.68
C LEU A 405 -20.55 1.04 -2.91
N ALA A 406 -21.15 1.81 -3.83
CA ALA A 406 -22.54 1.67 -4.27
C ALA A 406 -22.81 0.26 -4.80
N ASN A 407 -21.95 -0.21 -5.70
CA ASN A 407 -22.06 -1.53 -6.32
C ASN A 407 -21.85 -2.65 -5.30
N LEU A 408 -20.87 -2.52 -4.40
CA LEU A 408 -20.63 -3.50 -3.34
C LEU A 408 -21.82 -3.63 -2.38
N LEU A 409 -22.34 -2.50 -1.88
CA LEU A 409 -23.45 -2.50 -0.92
C LEU A 409 -24.81 -2.75 -1.59
N ALA A 410 -24.88 -2.71 -2.93
CA ALA A 410 -26.11 -2.69 -3.72
C ALA A 410 -27.05 -1.54 -3.29
N VAL A 411 -26.48 -0.34 -3.19
CA VAL A 411 -27.15 0.92 -2.81
C VAL A 411 -26.92 1.96 -3.89
N ASP A 412 -27.91 2.79 -4.20
CA ASP A 412 -27.74 3.86 -5.20
C ASP A 412 -26.63 4.84 -4.83
N THR A 413 -25.81 5.24 -5.79
CA THR A 413 -24.70 6.22 -5.61
C THR A 413 -25.19 7.50 -4.93
N GLU A 414 -26.35 8.03 -5.36
CA GLU A 414 -26.94 9.24 -4.78
C GLU A 414 -27.28 9.08 -3.29
N LYS A 415 -27.66 7.86 -2.86
CA LYS A 415 -27.93 7.60 -1.44
C LYS A 415 -26.64 7.61 -0.63
N ILE A 416 -25.51 7.19 -1.20
CA ILE A 416 -24.20 7.29 -0.56
C ILE A 416 -23.78 8.74 -0.50
N ASP A 417 -23.83 9.48 -1.61
CA ASP A 417 -23.50 10.92 -1.65
C ASP A 417 -24.24 11.70 -0.57
N ARG A 418 -25.57 11.58 -0.51
CA ARG A 418 -26.39 12.26 0.51
C ARG A 418 -26.02 11.89 1.94
N GLN A 419 -25.53 10.67 2.18
CA GLN A 419 -25.10 10.24 3.52
C GLN A 419 -23.74 10.85 3.88
N LEU A 420 -22.85 10.95 2.90
CA LEU A 420 -21.49 11.48 3.08
C LEU A 420 -21.46 13.01 3.08
N ASP A 421 -22.51 13.67 2.61
CA ASP A 421 -22.58 15.11 2.43
C ASP A 421 -22.27 15.94 3.69
N MET A 422 -22.46 15.40 4.88
CA MET A 422 -22.21 16.10 6.15
C MET A 422 -20.92 15.65 6.84
N LEU A 423 -20.15 14.77 6.19
CA LEU A 423 -18.99 14.11 6.77
C LEU A 423 -17.65 14.60 6.18
N HIS A 424 -17.65 15.66 5.37
CA HIS A 424 -16.44 16.26 4.79
C HIS A 424 -15.43 16.80 5.80
N SER A 425 -15.80 16.92 7.07
CA SER A 425 -14.88 17.30 8.15
C SER A 425 -14.06 16.11 8.67
N VAL A 426 -14.54 14.87 8.48
CA VAL A 426 -13.95 13.63 9.00
C VAL A 426 -13.54 12.63 7.91
N LEU A 427 -14.16 12.72 6.73
CA LEU A 427 -13.85 11.94 5.54
C LEU A 427 -13.32 12.85 4.43
N ASN A 428 -12.26 12.40 3.75
CA ASN A 428 -11.84 12.93 2.47
C ASN A 428 -12.71 12.30 1.38
N ILE A 429 -13.71 13.06 0.93
CA ILE A 429 -14.65 12.67 -0.12
C ILE A 429 -14.25 13.43 -1.38
N PRO A 430 -13.75 12.74 -2.43
CA PRO A 430 -13.29 13.38 -3.65
C PRO A 430 -14.44 13.97 -4.47
N LEU A 431 -14.11 14.88 -5.40
CA LEU A 431 -15.09 15.46 -6.33
C LEU A 431 -15.53 14.48 -7.41
N SER A 432 -14.63 13.59 -7.82
CA SER A 432 -14.93 12.51 -8.76
C SER A 432 -15.49 11.30 -8.01
N PRO A 433 -16.63 10.73 -8.41
CA PRO A 433 -17.24 9.58 -7.73
C PRO A 433 -16.42 8.29 -7.89
N ASP A 434 -15.48 8.26 -8.84
CA ASP A 434 -14.61 7.11 -9.13
C ASP A 434 -13.28 7.16 -8.37
N GLU A 435 -13.01 8.26 -7.65
CA GLU A 435 -11.88 8.33 -6.73
C GLU A 435 -12.28 7.76 -5.35
N PRO A 436 -11.35 7.10 -4.64
CA PRO A 436 -11.66 6.43 -3.37
C PRO A 436 -11.87 7.40 -2.20
N ILE A 437 -12.90 7.11 -1.39
CA ILE A 437 -13.21 7.80 -0.13
C ILE A 437 -12.16 7.39 0.90
N ARG A 438 -11.58 8.36 1.62
CA ARG A 438 -10.55 8.08 2.63
C ARG A 438 -10.88 8.70 3.98
N LEU A 439 -10.40 8.08 5.05
CA LEU A 439 -10.40 8.70 6.38
C LEU A 439 -9.34 9.79 6.42
N PHE A 440 -9.63 10.94 7.05
CA PHE A 440 -8.57 11.92 7.33
C PHE A 440 -7.58 11.40 8.39
N HIS A 441 -8.07 10.59 9.33
CA HIS A 441 -7.26 10.05 10.41
C HIS A 441 -7.88 8.76 10.98
N LEU A 442 -7.05 7.76 11.27
CA LEU A 442 -7.47 6.45 11.80
C LEU A 442 -8.24 6.55 13.13
N SER A 443 -8.02 7.60 13.92
CA SER A 443 -8.78 7.82 15.16
C SER A 443 -10.28 7.96 14.97
N PHE A 444 -10.76 8.31 13.76
CA PHE A 444 -12.20 8.30 13.47
C PHE A 444 -12.75 6.87 13.42
N ARG A 445 -12.02 5.95 12.77
CA ARG A 445 -12.30 4.51 12.82
C ARG A 445 -12.26 4.03 14.27
N ASP A 446 -11.15 4.29 14.97
CA ASP A 446 -10.95 3.85 16.35
C ASP A 446 -12.10 4.30 17.25
N PHE A 447 -12.56 5.56 17.11
CA PHE A 447 -13.69 6.11 17.85
C PHE A 447 -15.03 5.40 17.55
N LEU A 448 -15.28 5.04 16.29
CA LEU A 448 -16.55 4.42 15.89
C LEU A 448 -16.67 2.96 16.33
N ILE A 449 -15.56 2.22 16.42
CA ILE A 449 -15.54 0.78 16.77
C ILE A 449 -15.25 0.51 18.25
N ASP A 450 -14.87 1.54 19.01
CA ASP A 450 -14.52 1.40 20.42
C ASP A 450 -15.68 0.83 21.26
N LYS A 451 -15.48 -0.38 21.78
CA LYS A 451 -16.49 -1.11 22.56
C LYS A 451 -16.89 -0.39 23.85
N GLU A 452 -16.03 0.47 24.40
CA GLU A 452 -16.37 1.28 25.57
C GLU A 452 -17.48 2.30 25.27
N ASN A 453 -17.67 2.65 23.99
CA ASN A 453 -18.66 3.62 23.54
C ASN A 453 -20.00 2.99 23.10
N PHE A 454 -20.17 1.67 23.20
CA PHE A 454 -21.38 0.96 22.76
C PHE A 454 -22.69 1.56 23.31
N ASP A 455 -22.76 1.75 24.63
CA ASP A 455 -23.97 2.26 25.30
C ASP A 455 -24.15 3.79 25.19
N ILE A 456 -23.13 4.49 24.69
CA ILE A 456 -23.01 5.95 24.82
C ILE A 456 -23.14 6.62 23.45
N ASN A 457 -22.53 6.03 22.42
CA ASN A 457 -22.48 6.57 21.08
C ASN A 457 -23.50 5.84 20.19
N SER A 458 -24.58 6.52 19.81
CA SER A 458 -25.58 5.93 18.91
C SER A 458 -25.04 5.58 17.53
N PHE A 459 -23.91 6.17 17.13
CA PHE A 459 -23.21 5.91 15.87
C PHE A 459 -22.14 4.81 15.98
N TRP A 460 -21.99 4.18 17.14
CA TRP A 460 -21.05 3.06 17.33
C TRP A 460 -21.33 1.95 16.30
N VAL A 461 -20.25 1.44 15.70
CA VAL A 461 -20.25 0.42 14.66
C VAL A 461 -19.77 -0.89 15.26
N ASP A 462 -20.59 -1.93 15.15
CA ASP A 462 -20.18 -3.28 15.52
C ASP A 462 -19.23 -3.82 14.47
N GLU A 463 -17.96 -3.99 14.84
CA GLU A 463 -16.91 -4.48 13.93
C GLU A 463 -17.23 -5.87 13.39
N GLN A 464 -17.75 -6.78 14.23
CA GLN A 464 -18.03 -8.16 13.84
C GLN A 464 -19.25 -8.24 12.91
N GLU A 465 -20.35 -7.60 13.30
CA GLU A 465 -21.58 -7.58 12.49
C GLU A 465 -21.32 -6.91 11.12
N THR A 466 -20.57 -5.81 11.11
CA THR A 466 -20.27 -5.07 9.88
C THR A 466 -19.35 -5.88 8.97
N HIS A 467 -18.31 -6.53 9.49
CA HIS A 467 -17.49 -7.44 8.69
C HIS A 467 -18.29 -8.61 8.11
N GLN A 468 -19.20 -9.20 8.90
CA GLN A 468 -20.09 -10.26 8.41
C GLN A 468 -20.99 -9.77 7.26
N MET A 469 -21.56 -8.57 7.41
CA MET A 469 -22.35 -7.93 6.35
C MET A 469 -21.51 -7.69 5.10
N VAL A 470 -20.32 -7.09 5.21
CA VAL A 470 -19.45 -6.80 4.04
C VAL A 470 -19.03 -8.09 3.35
N MET A 471 -18.71 -9.15 4.10
CA MET A 471 -18.42 -10.48 3.54
C MET A 471 -19.60 -11.02 2.72
N ALA A 472 -20.82 -10.99 3.28
CA ALA A 472 -22.02 -11.44 2.57
C ALA A 472 -22.29 -10.62 1.29
N ARG A 473 -22.03 -9.30 1.34
CA ARG A 473 -22.12 -8.42 0.17
C ARG A 473 -21.07 -8.76 -0.91
N CYS A 474 -19.83 -9.06 -0.52
CA CYS A 474 -18.78 -9.51 -1.44
C CYS A 474 -19.20 -10.80 -2.15
N LEU A 475 -19.64 -11.83 -1.41
CA LEU A 475 -20.05 -13.11 -1.99
C LEU A 475 -21.24 -12.94 -2.93
N LYS A 476 -22.22 -12.12 -2.54
CA LYS A 476 -23.38 -11.82 -3.38
C LYS A 476 -22.97 -11.10 -4.67
N LEU A 477 -22.10 -10.10 -4.58
CA LEU A 477 -21.58 -9.37 -5.74
C LEU A 477 -20.91 -10.34 -6.73
N LEU A 478 -20.03 -11.21 -6.24
CA LEU A 478 -19.31 -12.17 -7.08
C LEU A 478 -20.22 -13.23 -7.69
N SER A 479 -21.28 -13.64 -6.97
CA SER A 479 -22.22 -14.70 -7.42
C SER A 479 -23.29 -14.23 -8.42
N THR A 480 -23.40 -12.92 -8.69
CA THR A 480 -24.43 -12.34 -9.57
C THR A 480 -23.88 -12.18 -11.00
N ASP A 481 -23.52 -13.27 -11.67
CA ASP A 481 -22.94 -13.35 -13.04
C ASP A 481 -21.64 -12.58 -13.31
N ASN A 482 -21.15 -11.86 -12.30
CA ASN A 482 -19.94 -11.05 -12.36
C ASN A 482 -18.67 -11.92 -12.44
N LEU A 483 -18.70 -13.12 -11.85
CA LEU A 483 -17.57 -14.04 -11.85
C LEU A 483 -17.84 -15.24 -12.76
N ARG A 484 -17.17 -15.28 -13.91
CA ARG A 484 -17.32 -16.31 -14.95
C ARG A 484 -15.96 -16.78 -15.50
N THR A 485 -15.96 -17.93 -16.17
CA THR A 485 -14.79 -18.46 -16.86
C THR A 485 -14.39 -17.52 -17.99
N ASP A 486 -13.08 -17.29 -18.13
CA ASP A 486 -12.51 -16.38 -19.12
C ASP A 486 -13.10 -14.97 -19.01
N ILE A 487 -13.01 -14.39 -17.80
CA ILE A 487 -13.66 -13.13 -17.45
C ILE A 487 -13.19 -11.96 -18.35
N CYS A 488 -11.93 -12.01 -18.80
CA CYS A 488 -11.32 -11.03 -19.71
C CYS A 488 -11.46 -11.40 -21.20
N ASP A 489 -12.20 -12.46 -21.56
CA ASP A 489 -12.38 -12.93 -22.93
C ASP A 489 -11.07 -13.16 -23.70
N LEU A 490 -10.06 -13.74 -23.06
CA LEU A 490 -8.73 -14.04 -23.61
C LEU A 490 -8.80 -15.11 -24.71
N ARG A 491 -9.75 -16.05 -24.62
CA ARG A 491 -10.02 -17.16 -25.56
C ARG A 491 -8.89 -18.16 -25.78
N ARG A 492 -7.69 -17.88 -25.26
CA ARG A 492 -6.47 -18.67 -25.47
C ARG A 492 -5.94 -19.09 -24.11
N PRO A 493 -5.94 -20.40 -23.79
CA PRO A 493 -5.46 -20.87 -22.49
C PRO A 493 -3.99 -20.54 -22.18
N GLY A 494 -3.17 -20.32 -23.21
CA GLY A 494 -1.78 -19.88 -23.07
C GLY A 494 -1.57 -18.37 -23.16
N ALA A 495 -2.62 -17.56 -23.07
CA ALA A 495 -2.46 -16.10 -22.99
C ALA A 495 -1.72 -15.74 -21.70
N LEU A 496 -0.58 -15.05 -21.84
CA LEU A 496 0.22 -14.65 -20.71
C LEU A 496 -0.43 -13.44 -20.03
N ARG A 497 -0.46 -13.44 -18.70
CA ARG A 497 -0.96 -12.33 -17.90
C ARG A 497 -0.27 -11.01 -18.22
N LEU A 498 1.05 -11.07 -18.47
CA LEU A 498 1.86 -9.89 -18.81
C LEU A 498 1.47 -9.25 -20.15
N ASP A 499 0.80 -10.01 -21.03
CA ASP A 499 0.33 -9.52 -22.33
C ASP A 499 -1.07 -8.89 -22.24
N ILE A 500 -1.73 -8.94 -21.08
CA ILE A 500 -3.07 -8.39 -20.87
C ILE A 500 -2.96 -6.92 -20.46
N GLU A 501 -3.59 -6.04 -21.23
CA GLU A 501 -3.66 -4.62 -20.90
C GLU A 501 -4.46 -4.39 -19.61
N GLN A 502 -3.94 -3.58 -18.69
CA GLN A 502 -4.59 -3.28 -17.41
C GLN A 502 -6.00 -2.69 -17.61
N GLU A 503 -6.21 -1.88 -18.65
CA GLU A 503 -7.53 -1.32 -18.98
C GLU A 503 -8.56 -2.39 -19.31
N THR A 504 -8.14 -3.51 -19.92
CA THR A 504 -9.02 -4.65 -20.19
C THR A 504 -9.46 -5.30 -18.88
N ILE A 505 -8.52 -5.48 -17.94
CA ILE A 505 -8.80 -6.02 -16.61
C ILE A 505 -9.76 -5.07 -15.87
N ASP A 506 -9.44 -3.78 -15.79
CA ASP A 506 -10.24 -2.81 -15.03
C ASP A 506 -11.67 -2.64 -15.62
N THR A 507 -11.84 -2.81 -16.93
CA THR A 507 -13.15 -2.74 -17.60
C THR A 507 -14.00 -3.99 -17.35
N ARG A 508 -13.39 -5.19 -17.35
CA ARG A 508 -14.10 -6.47 -17.19
C ARG A 508 -14.21 -6.94 -15.75
N PHE A 509 -13.32 -6.43 -14.91
CA PHE A 509 -13.16 -6.80 -13.51
C PHE A 509 -12.95 -5.52 -12.68
N PRO A 510 -14.03 -4.73 -12.48
CA PRO A 510 -13.97 -3.41 -11.87
C PRO A 510 -13.51 -3.45 -10.39
N PRO A 511 -13.14 -2.30 -9.80
CA PRO A 511 -12.51 -2.23 -8.48
C PRO A 511 -13.30 -2.89 -7.33
N GLU A 512 -14.63 -2.80 -7.32
CA GLU A 512 -15.47 -3.47 -6.33
C GLU A 512 -15.40 -5.00 -6.40
N MET A 513 -15.22 -5.56 -7.60
CA MET A 513 -15.06 -7.00 -7.80
C MET A 513 -13.65 -7.46 -7.44
N GLN A 514 -12.63 -6.65 -7.78
CA GLN A 514 -11.25 -6.87 -7.32
C GLN A 514 -11.19 -6.88 -5.78
N TYR A 515 -11.85 -5.91 -5.14
CA TYR A 515 -11.98 -5.83 -3.69
C TYR A 515 -12.66 -7.07 -3.12
N ALA A 516 -13.84 -7.42 -3.64
CA ALA A 516 -14.60 -8.56 -3.17
C ALA A 516 -13.77 -9.85 -3.27
N CYS A 517 -13.08 -10.07 -4.40
CA CYS A 517 -12.22 -11.25 -4.60
C CYS A 517 -11.03 -11.31 -3.64
N LEU A 518 -10.44 -10.16 -3.29
CA LEU A 518 -9.28 -10.11 -2.39
C LEU A 518 -9.66 -10.22 -0.91
N TYR A 519 -10.79 -9.64 -0.49
CA TYR A 519 -11.03 -9.36 0.94
C TYR A 519 -12.24 -10.06 1.56
N TRP A 520 -13.03 -10.84 0.83
CA TRP A 520 -14.16 -11.56 1.43
C TRP A 520 -13.73 -12.53 2.54
N VAL A 521 -12.61 -13.24 2.36
CA VAL A 521 -12.04 -14.15 3.39
C VAL A 521 -11.52 -13.37 4.59
N HIS A 522 -10.91 -12.20 4.35
CA HIS A 522 -10.47 -11.32 5.42
C HIS A 522 -11.67 -10.90 6.29
N HIS A 523 -12.77 -10.46 5.66
CA HIS A 523 -13.97 -10.09 6.40
C HIS A 523 -14.64 -11.26 7.15
N LEU A 524 -14.62 -12.47 6.60
CA LEU A 524 -15.08 -13.67 7.31
C LEU A 524 -14.25 -13.92 8.59
N LYS A 525 -12.93 -13.77 8.49
CA LYS A 525 -12.02 -13.96 9.62
C LYS A 525 -12.23 -12.89 10.69
N GLU A 526 -12.27 -11.62 10.31
CA GLU A 526 -12.45 -10.50 11.26
C GLU A 526 -13.85 -10.48 11.88
N SER A 527 -14.87 -11.03 11.20
CA SER A 527 -16.20 -11.20 11.81
C SER A 527 -16.24 -12.29 12.87
N GLY A 528 -15.18 -13.11 13.02
CA GLY A 528 -15.19 -14.32 13.85
C GLY A 528 -16.22 -15.36 13.37
N GLY A 529 -16.57 -15.32 12.08
CA GLY A 529 -17.56 -16.21 11.50
C GLY A 529 -17.03 -17.64 11.38
N THR A 530 -17.93 -18.61 11.49
CA THR A 530 -17.61 -20.03 11.21
C THR A 530 -18.22 -20.46 9.89
N VAL A 531 -17.48 -21.29 9.15
CA VAL A 531 -17.89 -21.84 7.86
C VAL A 531 -18.41 -23.26 8.03
N ARG A 532 -19.56 -23.56 7.43
CA ARG A 532 -20.23 -24.87 7.48
C ARG A 532 -20.53 -25.38 6.08
N ASP A 533 -20.71 -26.69 5.97
CA ASP A 533 -21.23 -27.32 4.78
C ASP A 533 -22.63 -26.75 4.46
N HIS A 534 -22.88 -26.47 3.18
CA HIS A 534 -24.12 -25.87 2.66
C HIS A 534 -24.45 -24.45 3.20
N ASP A 535 -23.46 -23.73 3.71
CA ASP A 535 -23.60 -22.29 3.96
C ASP A 535 -23.32 -21.44 2.70
N GLN A 536 -23.41 -20.11 2.84
CA GLN A 536 -23.16 -19.18 1.73
C GLN A 536 -21.74 -19.27 1.15
N VAL A 537 -20.74 -19.64 1.96
CA VAL A 537 -19.35 -19.78 1.52
C VAL A 537 -19.21 -21.10 0.75
N TYR A 538 -19.78 -22.19 1.25
CA TYR A 538 -19.87 -23.46 0.55
C TYR A 538 -20.53 -23.28 -0.82
N ASP A 539 -21.71 -22.66 -0.87
CA ASP A 539 -22.46 -22.42 -2.10
C ASP A 539 -21.66 -21.59 -3.12
N PHE A 540 -20.91 -20.61 -2.64
CA PHE A 540 -20.01 -19.82 -3.48
C PHE A 540 -18.87 -20.67 -4.04
N LEU A 541 -18.17 -21.44 -3.19
CA LEU A 541 -17.01 -22.23 -3.60
C LEU A 541 -17.39 -23.32 -4.60
N ILE A 542 -18.48 -24.06 -4.39
CA ILE A 542 -18.87 -25.14 -5.32
C ILE A 542 -19.25 -24.63 -6.72
N ARG A 543 -19.58 -23.34 -6.86
CA ARG A 543 -19.96 -22.72 -8.14
C ARG A 543 -18.81 -21.95 -8.78
N HIS A 544 -18.09 -21.16 -7.99
CA HIS A 544 -17.20 -20.11 -8.48
C HIS A 544 -15.73 -20.26 -8.04
N LEU A 545 -15.34 -21.35 -7.37
CA LEU A 545 -13.96 -21.52 -6.88
C LEU A 545 -12.91 -21.34 -7.99
N LEU A 546 -13.06 -22.01 -9.14
CA LEU A 546 -12.08 -21.87 -10.22
C LEU A 546 -12.07 -20.47 -10.81
N ASN A 547 -13.23 -19.83 -10.93
CA ASN A 547 -13.35 -18.46 -11.43
C ASN A 547 -12.71 -17.46 -10.46
N TRP A 548 -12.79 -17.71 -9.15
CA TRP A 548 -12.13 -16.91 -8.13
C TRP A 548 -10.60 -17.03 -8.24
N ILE A 549 -10.07 -18.24 -8.46
CA ILE A 549 -8.63 -18.45 -8.69
C ILE A 549 -8.16 -17.81 -10.01
N GLU A 550 -8.96 -17.90 -11.09
CA GLU A 550 -8.70 -17.20 -12.34
C GLU A 550 -8.59 -15.68 -12.10
N ALA A 551 -9.57 -15.09 -11.39
CA ALA A 551 -9.59 -13.67 -11.07
C ALA A 551 -8.38 -13.23 -10.24
N LEU A 552 -8.00 -14.00 -9.21
CA LEU A 552 -6.81 -13.74 -8.41
C LEU A 552 -5.53 -13.83 -9.24
N SER A 553 -5.46 -14.75 -10.20
CA SER A 553 -4.34 -14.82 -11.12
C SER A 553 -4.29 -13.59 -12.03
N LEU A 554 -5.40 -13.19 -12.64
CA LEU A 554 -5.48 -12.02 -13.54
C LEU A 554 -4.97 -10.74 -12.88
N ILE A 555 -5.29 -10.51 -11.61
CA ILE A 555 -4.81 -9.33 -10.86
C ILE A 555 -3.39 -9.51 -10.29
N GLY A 556 -2.73 -10.65 -10.54
CA GLY A 556 -1.36 -10.95 -10.10
C GLY A 556 -1.23 -11.30 -8.62
N ARG A 557 -2.29 -11.82 -8.00
CA ARG A 557 -2.41 -12.04 -6.55
C ARG A 557 -2.71 -13.49 -6.18
N ILE A 558 -2.50 -14.45 -7.09
CA ILE A 558 -2.77 -15.88 -6.85
C ILE A 558 -1.95 -16.46 -5.69
N SER A 559 -0.78 -15.88 -5.41
CA SER A 559 0.07 -16.26 -4.27
C SER A 559 -0.64 -16.14 -2.92
N GLU A 560 -1.51 -15.14 -2.78
CA GLU A 560 -2.26 -14.88 -1.55
C GLU A 560 -3.40 -15.88 -1.35
N SER A 561 -3.85 -16.55 -2.42
CA SER A 561 -4.90 -17.56 -2.32
C SER A 561 -4.54 -18.68 -1.34
N VAL A 562 -3.26 -19.05 -1.23
CA VAL A 562 -2.80 -20.06 -0.26
C VAL A 562 -3.08 -19.62 1.18
N GLY A 563 -2.77 -18.37 1.52
CA GLY A 563 -3.04 -17.80 2.84
C GLY A 563 -4.55 -17.60 3.09
N MET A 564 -5.30 -17.24 2.05
CA MET A 564 -6.76 -17.17 2.12
C MET A 564 -7.38 -18.55 2.42
N LEU A 565 -6.92 -19.60 1.73
CA LEU A 565 -7.38 -20.98 1.96
C LEU A 565 -7.01 -21.47 3.36
N ASP A 566 -5.83 -21.09 3.88
CA ASP A 566 -5.44 -21.39 5.27
C ASP A 566 -6.33 -20.69 6.30
N ASN A 567 -6.65 -19.41 6.07
CA ASN A 567 -7.61 -18.69 6.91
C ASN A 567 -9.00 -19.35 6.85
N LEU A 568 -9.46 -19.79 5.66
CA LEU A 568 -10.72 -20.51 5.55
C LEU A 568 -10.69 -21.82 6.34
N LEU A 569 -9.64 -22.64 6.19
CA LEU A 569 -9.48 -23.89 6.95
C LEU A 569 -9.53 -23.67 8.46
N ALA A 570 -8.97 -22.55 8.94
CA ALA A 570 -8.99 -22.19 10.36
C ALA A 570 -10.38 -21.74 10.87
N THR A 571 -11.28 -21.33 9.98
CA THR A 571 -12.66 -20.87 10.30
C THR A 571 -13.73 -21.94 10.13
N ILE A 572 -13.39 -23.12 9.61
CA ILE A 572 -14.36 -24.21 9.40
C ILE A 572 -14.83 -24.79 10.74
N ASP A 573 -16.14 -25.02 10.84
CA ASP A 573 -16.77 -25.72 11.95
C ASP A 573 -16.29 -27.18 12.00
N SER A 574 -15.83 -27.65 13.16
CA SER A 574 -15.25 -28.98 13.29
C SER A 574 -16.26 -30.12 13.16
N GLU A 575 -17.54 -29.85 13.41
CA GLU A 575 -18.61 -30.85 13.36
C GLU A 575 -19.31 -30.85 11.98
N ASP A 576 -19.58 -29.66 11.44
CA ASP A 576 -20.39 -29.48 10.23
C ASP A 576 -19.60 -28.89 9.04
N GLY A 577 -18.33 -29.28 8.87
CA GLY A 577 -17.44 -28.68 7.85
C GLY A 577 -16.58 -29.68 7.07
N VAL A 578 -17.03 -30.93 6.95
CA VAL A 578 -16.23 -32.02 6.38
C VAL A 578 -16.07 -31.85 4.87
N GLU A 579 -17.15 -31.51 4.16
CA GLU A 579 -17.12 -31.38 2.70
C GLU A 579 -16.32 -30.16 2.27
N ILE A 580 -16.57 -29.00 2.87
CA ILE A 580 -15.81 -27.77 2.57
C ILE A 580 -14.33 -27.93 2.90
N SER A 581 -13.99 -28.64 3.98
CA SER A 581 -12.60 -28.92 4.31
C SER A 581 -11.93 -29.78 3.24
N ALA A 582 -12.63 -30.76 2.67
CA ALA A 582 -12.12 -31.58 1.57
C ALA A 582 -11.89 -30.73 0.31
N ILE A 583 -12.85 -29.87 -0.07
CA ILE A 583 -12.74 -28.94 -1.20
C ILE A 583 -11.51 -28.04 -1.05
N ILE A 584 -11.37 -27.40 0.11
CA ILE A 584 -10.30 -26.42 0.35
C ILE A 584 -8.92 -27.07 0.39
N ARG A 585 -8.78 -28.25 1.02
CA ARG A 585 -7.52 -28.99 1.02
C ARG A 585 -7.12 -29.44 -0.39
N ASP A 586 -8.09 -29.89 -1.19
CA ASP A 586 -7.85 -30.38 -2.54
C ASP A 586 -7.44 -29.25 -3.50
N ILE A 587 -8.16 -28.11 -3.49
CA ILE A 587 -7.76 -26.95 -4.32
C ILE A 587 -6.42 -26.36 -3.88
N LYS A 588 -6.12 -26.34 -2.57
CA LYS A 588 -4.82 -25.87 -2.07
C LYS A 588 -3.67 -26.69 -2.69
N ARG A 589 -3.83 -28.02 -2.79
CA ARG A 589 -2.84 -28.89 -3.45
C ARG A 589 -2.71 -28.59 -4.93
N ILE A 590 -3.83 -28.44 -5.65
CA ILE A 590 -3.82 -28.11 -7.08
C ILE A 590 -3.07 -26.79 -7.33
N ILE A 591 -3.33 -25.76 -6.52
CA ILE A 591 -2.67 -24.46 -6.61
C ILE A 591 -1.18 -24.61 -6.31
N LEU A 592 -0.79 -25.27 -5.21
CA LEU A 592 0.62 -25.42 -4.84
C LEU A 592 1.45 -26.14 -5.92
N ILE A 593 0.86 -27.11 -6.62
CA ILE A 593 1.54 -27.86 -7.70
C ILE A 593 1.60 -27.05 -8.99
N ASN A 594 0.53 -26.35 -9.36
CA ASN A 594 0.40 -25.68 -10.67
C ASN A 594 0.58 -24.16 -10.61
N ARG A 595 1.03 -23.62 -9.47
CA ARG A 595 1.01 -22.18 -9.18
C ARG A 595 1.60 -21.33 -10.28
N TRP A 596 2.82 -21.67 -10.72
CA TRP A 596 3.55 -20.89 -11.71
C TRP A 596 2.80 -20.82 -13.05
N SER A 597 2.28 -21.96 -13.51
CA SER A 597 1.49 -22.04 -14.75
C SER A 597 0.22 -21.19 -14.67
N ILE A 598 -0.48 -21.22 -13.53
CA ILE A 598 -1.71 -20.43 -13.37
C ILE A 598 -1.39 -18.94 -13.25
N ASP A 599 -0.30 -18.54 -12.57
CA ASP A 599 0.13 -17.14 -12.43
C ASP A 599 0.58 -16.52 -13.76
N GLU A 600 1.30 -17.29 -14.58
CA GLU A 600 1.72 -16.83 -15.92
C GLU A 600 0.56 -16.82 -16.91
N ALA A 601 -0.30 -17.84 -16.90
CA ALA A 601 -1.42 -17.98 -17.83
C ALA A 601 -2.70 -18.38 -17.06
N PRO A 602 -3.57 -17.42 -16.67
CA PRO A 602 -4.71 -17.65 -15.76
C PRO A 602 -5.63 -18.81 -16.16
N LEU A 603 -5.88 -18.98 -17.46
CA LEU A 603 -6.76 -20.03 -18.00
C LEU A 603 -6.18 -21.45 -17.94
N GLN A 604 -4.92 -21.61 -17.52
CA GLN A 604 -4.32 -22.92 -17.26
C GLN A 604 -4.98 -23.64 -16.08
N ILE A 605 -5.70 -22.94 -15.20
CA ILE A 605 -6.49 -23.59 -14.14
C ILE A 605 -7.48 -24.62 -14.72
N TYR A 606 -8.11 -24.31 -15.87
CA TYR A 606 -9.11 -25.17 -16.51
C TYR A 606 -8.51 -26.23 -17.42
N SER A 607 -7.47 -25.85 -18.18
CA SER A 607 -6.91 -26.66 -19.26
C SER A 607 -5.71 -27.52 -18.83
N SER A 608 -5.15 -27.26 -17.65
CA SER A 608 -4.03 -28.02 -17.09
C SER A 608 -4.28 -28.41 -15.63
N ALA A 609 -4.44 -27.45 -14.72
CA ALA A 609 -4.34 -27.72 -13.29
C ALA A 609 -5.37 -28.74 -12.77
N ILE A 610 -6.66 -28.59 -13.13
CA ILE A 610 -7.69 -29.57 -12.78
C ILE A 610 -7.63 -30.84 -13.65
N LEU A 611 -7.13 -30.72 -14.89
CA LEU A 611 -7.07 -31.82 -15.86
C LEU A 611 -6.09 -32.90 -15.40
N PHE A 612 -4.94 -32.49 -14.84
CA PHE A 612 -3.88 -33.35 -14.34
C PHE A 612 -4.02 -33.72 -12.86
N ALA A 613 -5.06 -33.24 -12.17
CA ALA A 613 -5.35 -33.66 -10.81
C ALA A 613 -5.76 -35.16 -10.74
N PRO A 614 -5.51 -35.87 -9.63
CA PRO A 614 -5.82 -37.29 -9.49
C PRO A 614 -7.28 -37.65 -9.77
N GLU A 615 -7.56 -38.91 -10.10
CA GLU A 615 -8.93 -39.37 -10.39
C GLU A 615 -9.92 -39.12 -9.25
N GLN A 616 -9.46 -39.26 -8.00
CA GLN A 616 -10.26 -39.03 -6.79
C GLN A 616 -10.24 -37.58 -6.28
N SER A 617 -9.65 -36.64 -7.02
CA SER A 617 -9.69 -35.21 -6.66
C SER A 617 -11.14 -34.72 -6.63
N VAL A 618 -11.52 -34.09 -5.51
CA VAL A 618 -12.84 -33.49 -5.31
C VAL A 618 -13.07 -32.38 -6.33
N ILE A 619 -12.08 -31.49 -6.50
CA ILE A 619 -12.14 -30.36 -7.43
C ILE A 619 -12.24 -30.84 -8.88
N ARG A 620 -11.43 -31.83 -9.28
CA ARG A 620 -11.49 -32.37 -10.64
C ARG A 620 -12.88 -32.91 -10.98
N ASN A 621 -13.47 -33.66 -10.06
CA ASN A 621 -14.78 -34.26 -10.27
C ASN A 621 -15.91 -33.21 -10.21
N MET A 622 -15.78 -32.22 -9.32
CA MET A 622 -16.74 -31.13 -9.18
C MET A 622 -16.78 -30.21 -10.40
N PHE A 623 -15.62 -29.88 -10.98
CA PHE A 623 -15.49 -28.92 -12.08
C PHE A 623 -15.18 -29.56 -13.44
N LYS A 624 -15.48 -30.85 -13.59
CA LYS A 624 -15.21 -31.60 -14.83
C LYS A 624 -15.83 -30.96 -16.07
N ASP A 625 -17.02 -30.38 -15.93
CA ASP A 625 -17.73 -29.72 -17.02
C ASP A 625 -17.11 -28.37 -17.44
N GLN A 626 -16.19 -27.82 -16.63
CA GLN A 626 -15.42 -26.62 -16.98
C GLN A 626 -14.12 -26.95 -17.74
N ILE A 627 -13.77 -28.24 -17.90
CA ILE A 627 -12.65 -28.65 -18.74
C ILE A 627 -13.00 -28.32 -20.20
N PRO A 628 -12.11 -27.62 -20.94
CA PRO A 628 -12.41 -27.23 -22.31
C PRO A 628 -12.80 -28.42 -23.21
N PRO A 629 -13.91 -28.32 -23.97
CA PRO A 629 -14.48 -29.46 -24.70
C PRO A 629 -13.61 -29.96 -25.86
N TRP A 630 -12.62 -29.17 -26.29
CA TRP A 630 -11.65 -29.60 -27.31
C TRP A 630 -10.62 -30.60 -26.76
N ILE A 631 -10.55 -30.79 -25.44
CA ILE A 631 -9.74 -31.83 -24.79
C ILE A 631 -10.58 -33.10 -24.72
N SER A 632 -10.52 -33.91 -25.78
CA SER A 632 -11.31 -35.14 -25.89
C SER A 632 -10.64 -36.35 -25.22
N LEU A 633 -9.31 -36.32 -25.08
CA LEU A 633 -8.53 -37.38 -24.44
C LEU A 633 -7.97 -36.87 -23.11
N LEU A 634 -8.52 -37.37 -22.01
CA LEU A 634 -8.03 -37.04 -20.67
C LEU A 634 -6.70 -37.75 -20.41
N PRO A 635 -5.75 -37.10 -19.72
CA PRO A 635 -4.47 -37.72 -19.38
C PRO A 635 -4.68 -38.89 -18.42
N GLN A 636 -3.81 -39.91 -18.54
CA GLN A 636 -3.67 -40.93 -17.49
C GLN A 636 -2.99 -40.28 -16.29
N VAL A 637 -3.66 -40.31 -15.15
CA VAL A 637 -3.16 -39.74 -13.90
C VAL A 637 -3.33 -40.75 -12.78
N GLN A 638 -2.64 -40.50 -11.67
CA GLN A 638 -2.77 -41.33 -10.47
C GLN A 638 -4.18 -41.29 -9.88
N SER A 639 -4.57 -42.35 -9.17
CA SER A 639 -5.89 -42.44 -8.56
C SER A 639 -6.07 -41.46 -7.40
N ASN A 640 -5.06 -41.33 -6.55
CA ASN A 640 -5.03 -40.44 -5.40
C ASN A 640 -3.81 -39.53 -5.44
N TRP A 641 -3.85 -38.43 -4.69
CA TRP A 641 -2.64 -37.65 -4.43
C TRP A 641 -1.57 -38.53 -3.79
N ASP A 642 -0.34 -38.36 -4.24
CA ASP A 642 0.82 -38.93 -3.57
C ASP A 642 1.18 -38.11 -2.30
N ALA A 643 2.28 -38.49 -1.65
CA ALA A 643 2.79 -37.77 -0.49
C ALA A 643 3.45 -36.41 -0.85
N CYS A 644 3.65 -36.12 -2.14
CA CYS A 644 4.22 -34.86 -2.59
C CYS A 644 3.19 -33.74 -2.43
N LEU A 645 3.51 -32.76 -1.59
CA LEU A 645 2.62 -31.61 -1.35
C LEU A 645 2.84 -30.47 -2.35
N ALA A 646 4.07 -30.33 -2.86
CA ALA A 646 4.46 -29.31 -3.82
C ALA A 646 5.74 -29.72 -4.55
N THR A 647 5.82 -29.38 -5.84
CA THR A 647 7.05 -29.48 -6.64
C THR A 647 7.65 -28.08 -6.77
N LEU A 648 8.89 -27.90 -6.31
CA LEU A 648 9.56 -26.61 -6.32
C LEU A 648 10.37 -26.45 -7.60
N GLU A 649 9.73 -25.90 -8.63
CA GLU A 649 10.34 -25.67 -9.94
C GLU A 649 11.01 -24.29 -10.01
N GLY A 650 12.22 -24.22 -10.57
CA GLY A 650 12.89 -22.94 -10.78
C GLY A 650 14.40 -22.98 -10.92
N HIS A 651 15.06 -24.10 -10.60
CA HIS A 651 16.49 -24.27 -10.92
C HIS A 651 16.68 -24.53 -12.42
N ASN A 652 17.65 -23.84 -13.02
CA ASN A 652 18.02 -24.02 -14.44
C ASN A 652 18.97 -25.21 -14.66
N ASP A 653 19.36 -25.91 -13.59
CA ASP A 653 20.30 -27.03 -13.58
C ASP A 653 19.96 -28.03 -12.45
N TRP A 654 20.63 -29.18 -12.40
CA TRP A 654 20.37 -30.24 -11.43
C TRP A 654 20.57 -29.78 -9.99
N ALA A 655 19.52 -29.87 -9.19
CA ALA A 655 19.59 -29.71 -7.73
C ALA A 655 20.43 -30.85 -7.12
N ARG A 656 21.54 -30.49 -6.46
CA ARG A 656 22.52 -31.42 -5.87
C ARG A 656 22.36 -31.57 -4.36
N ALA A 657 21.82 -30.54 -3.71
CA ALA A 657 21.63 -30.54 -2.27
C ALA A 657 20.32 -29.84 -1.91
N VAL A 658 19.70 -30.30 -0.83
CA VAL A 658 18.51 -29.70 -0.22
C VAL A 658 18.66 -29.77 1.30
N SER A 659 18.26 -28.71 2.01
CA SER A 659 18.35 -28.64 3.46
C SER A 659 17.28 -27.72 4.03
N PHE A 660 16.60 -28.15 5.10
CA PHE A 660 15.69 -27.29 5.84
C PHE A 660 16.46 -26.38 6.80
N SER A 661 15.94 -25.18 7.04
CA SER A 661 16.36 -24.36 8.17
C SER A 661 16.04 -25.09 9.49
N PRO A 662 16.79 -24.85 10.58
CA PRO A 662 16.56 -25.53 11.86
C PRO A 662 15.14 -25.32 12.43
N ASP A 663 14.50 -24.20 12.09
CA ASP A 663 13.14 -23.84 12.50
C ASP A 663 12.06 -24.37 11.52
N GLY A 664 12.46 -25.03 10.43
CA GLY A 664 11.58 -25.59 9.40
C GLY A 664 10.85 -24.53 8.55
N ARG A 665 11.11 -23.24 8.76
CA ARG A 665 10.41 -22.14 8.08
C ARG A 665 10.95 -21.85 6.68
N GLN A 666 12.12 -22.37 6.34
CA GLN A 666 12.75 -22.20 5.03
C GLN A 666 13.37 -23.50 4.54
N LEU A 667 13.38 -23.69 3.23
CA LEU A 667 14.06 -24.79 2.56
C LEU A 667 15.12 -24.21 1.63
N ALA A 668 16.38 -24.60 1.79
CA ALA A 668 17.45 -24.28 0.85
C ALA A 668 17.66 -25.43 -0.13
N SER A 669 17.96 -25.11 -1.38
CA SER A 669 18.30 -26.07 -2.43
C SER A 669 19.43 -25.51 -3.29
N ALA A 670 20.46 -26.31 -3.58
CA ALA A 670 21.62 -25.89 -4.35
C ALA A 670 21.68 -26.65 -5.68
N ALA A 671 21.90 -25.95 -6.78
CA ALA A 671 22.04 -26.51 -8.12
C ALA A 671 23.50 -26.56 -8.59
N SER A 672 23.78 -27.46 -9.54
CA SER A 672 25.12 -27.67 -10.12
C SER A 672 25.67 -26.42 -10.80
N GLY A 673 24.80 -25.60 -11.39
CA GLY A 673 25.13 -24.31 -12.02
C GLY A 673 25.43 -23.17 -11.03
N GLY A 674 25.81 -23.48 -9.79
CA GLY A 674 26.23 -22.47 -8.80
C GLY A 674 25.09 -21.60 -8.29
N THR A 675 23.84 -22.09 -8.25
CA THR A 675 22.72 -21.32 -7.70
C THR A 675 22.11 -22.02 -6.49
N ILE A 676 21.85 -21.29 -5.41
CA ILE A 676 21.13 -21.74 -4.22
C ILE A 676 19.78 -21.03 -4.18
N LYS A 677 18.68 -21.77 -4.15
CA LYS A 677 17.34 -21.22 -3.94
C LYS A 677 16.86 -21.52 -2.54
N LEU A 678 16.38 -20.50 -1.85
CA LEU A 678 15.56 -20.62 -0.65
C LEU A 678 14.09 -20.67 -1.06
N TRP A 679 13.30 -21.44 -0.32
CA TRP A 679 11.88 -21.62 -0.53
C TRP A 679 11.13 -21.48 0.79
N ASP A 680 9.90 -21.00 0.73
CA ASP A 680 8.91 -21.12 1.77
C ASP A 680 8.19 -22.48 1.59
N PRO A 681 8.38 -23.43 2.50
CA PRO A 681 7.79 -24.76 2.38
C PRO A 681 6.26 -24.76 2.51
N ALA A 682 5.65 -23.74 3.12
CA ALA A 682 4.20 -23.65 3.27
C ALA A 682 3.50 -23.20 1.98
N THR A 683 4.13 -22.29 1.23
CA THR A 683 3.54 -21.70 0.01
C THR A 683 4.17 -22.22 -1.29
N GLY A 684 5.24 -23.02 -1.19
CA GLY A 684 6.05 -23.47 -2.32
C GLY A 684 6.80 -22.33 -3.04
N ARG A 685 6.79 -21.12 -2.47
CA ARG A 685 7.34 -19.92 -3.10
C ARG A 685 8.85 -19.89 -2.95
N CYS A 686 9.58 -19.60 -4.04
CA CYS A 686 11.00 -19.31 -3.93
C CYS A 686 11.21 -18.00 -3.16
N THR A 687 11.83 -18.05 -1.97
CA THR A 687 12.09 -16.93 -1.06
C THR A 687 13.47 -16.27 -1.23
N ALA A 688 14.41 -16.88 -1.95
CA ALA A 688 15.64 -16.22 -2.44
C ALA A 688 16.32 -17.09 -3.51
N THR A 689 17.12 -16.49 -4.39
CA THR A 689 18.07 -17.16 -5.28
C THR A 689 19.43 -16.49 -5.06
N LEU A 690 20.44 -17.28 -4.77
CA LEU A 690 21.81 -16.85 -4.46
C LEU A 690 22.73 -17.49 -5.48
N ALA A 691 23.58 -16.71 -6.15
CA ALA A 691 24.65 -17.27 -6.96
C ALA A 691 25.88 -17.52 -6.08
N VAL A 692 26.45 -18.71 -6.18
CA VAL A 692 27.70 -19.12 -5.58
C VAL A 692 28.76 -18.98 -6.66
N ALA A 693 29.66 -18.01 -6.48
CA ALA A 693 30.77 -17.72 -7.40
C ALA A 693 31.84 -18.81 -7.37
#